data_AF-A0A094BC79-F1
#
_entry.id   AF-A0A094BC79-F1
#
_cell.length_a   1.000
_cell.length_b   1.000
_cell.length_c   1.000
_cell.angle_alpha   90.00
_cell.angle_beta   90.00
_cell.angle_gamma   90.00
#
_symmetry.space_group_name_H-M   'P 1'
#
loop_
_entity.id
_entity.type
_entity.pdbx_description
1 polymer ?
#
loop_
_entity_poly.entity_id
_entity_poly.type
_entity_poly.pdbx_seq_one_letter_code
_entity_poly.pdbx_strand_id
1 'polypeptide(L)'
;MHFFALAASCLLTHLVFGTTAAPSIQSLSKRCTNSASDRSCWDNYDLSTNYYDEVPDTGATVEVYLELVNTTASLDGVERNVLLVNGTFPGPTIIANWGDTVVVHLYNGLANNGTSLHFHGLRQNHTNPNDGVASITQCPLAPGESITYTWRATQYGTSWYHSHFALQAWEGVLGGIIINGPASANYDEDAGVLFLNDWTHETADAMYSAAETTGPPTLDNGLINGTNVYDTGGSRFEMDFVSGTSYRIRLVNAAIDTMFKFMIDGHTMQVVAMDFVPIVPYSTTYLNIGIGQRYDVIITADQSTADYWMRAIPQTTCSDNDSADNIKGIVRYDSTSTSDPTTSAYDYTDSCDDEAMSDLVPYLALDASDPDISDDFAVTIGRSGNVFKWFMAATTFVAEWDNPTLLQIYEGDDTYTDASHVIELPTADEWVYFIIETTNAVPHPIHLHGHDFSILAQGTGTYATVSPTLQLTNPPRRDVAMLPGGGYLVIGFQTDNPGAWLMHCHIGWHTSEGFALQLVERASDITALIDETVLSDTCTAWNTYVSSSGVVSSDSGLANYGALIDSNKCLAQQAAKTVAHRQTVEPLFPPQRSSQPAPEQAHELKPPRIREIYTSSPQCVKVGPNSMAVLDDLVAGGYSLAQRDWRVTVVVASLLPFILTYLITSLRAFLAANNKSDSRSVPIVPYAVPFLGNLFSFLYDNERAVRNALSKYARGVPVRFRLADRKLTMVSGTSNVLAMFRGSRHLDSTEIIIITVDNAFGGAGAGRGCYALDNTGSRKEPLPGSRNLNMSDRIWYLQHKTVHTNLVGPPLVEIAERFVQYMGEELDRAIPPSETDWVDVPDFYGLIQSTMFAASTNAIYGPHLIGLNPDLNKDFWAYDHHIPTLFKLVPRLFAPKAYAVRDRLLASIKKWQAHAIANQDFNDPKLEGVVWEEFYGSKMMRDRAADYTGVKGMTDDVRPTFDIGLLWAANANIVPTVGWCLIDILTRPALAATVRAEIAALSPEGINMQALLVNPLLQSIYAEELRVRNAIIIQRTPIDDTFKIGPWKFPKGDLIIASSWQEARNPETWNQHGRDGEEHSVEEFWAERFLVYKDDPLSGPRLVDPAKLKGGEEAEKAQSGEAEPPKFAPEKVAGQFIPYGGGENICPGRFYAKQEAMAGMALFLSKFDIELQLEPGRVLEPNKKQFGFGIMGPKGAIKARMRRRKVE
;
A
#
# COMPACT_ATOMS: atom_id res chain seq x y z
N MET A 1 36.86 -17.38 -65.68
CA MET A 1 37.62 -18.64 -65.42
C MET A 1 38.50 -18.39 -64.20
N HIS A 2 38.72 -19.26 -63.21
CA HIS A 2 38.07 -20.46 -62.66
C HIS A 2 39.14 -21.21 -61.82
N PHE A 3 38.86 -21.54 -60.55
CA PHE A 3 39.44 -22.59 -59.67
C PHE A 3 40.98 -22.81 -59.49
N PHE A 4 41.47 -22.96 -58.24
CA PHE A 4 41.76 -24.27 -57.57
C PHE A 4 42.54 -24.16 -56.21
N ALA A 5 42.42 -25.19 -55.34
CA ALA A 5 43.36 -25.62 -54.25
C ALA A 5 43.57 -24.69 -53.00
N LEU A 6 44.06 -25.13 -51.81
CA LEU A 6 44.00 -26.44 -51.07
C LEU A 6 44.48 -26.25 -49.58
N ALA A 7 43.82 -26.90 -48.61
CA ALA A 7 44.21 -27.35 -47.24
C ALA A 7 45.20 -26.60 -46.27
N ALA A 8 44.75 -26.53 -45.00
CA ALA A 8 45.46 -26.80 -43.72
C ALA A 8 46.24 -25.71 -42.90
N SER A 9 45.79 -25.58 -41.63
CA SER A 9 46.56 -25.36 -40.36
C SER A 9 47.18 -23.99 -39.96
N CYS A 10 46.77 -23.55 -38.75
CA CYS A 10 47.53 -22.81 -37.70
C CYS A 10 47.83 -21.28 -37.80
N LEU A 11 47.32 -20.56 -36.77
CA LEU A 11 47.87 -19.40 -36.03
C LEU A 11 48.07 -17.99 -36.67
N LEU A 12 47.89 -16.98 -35.78
CA LEU A 12 48.53 -15.63 -35.68
C LEU A 12 48.14 -14.44 -36.61
N THR A 13 47.28 -13.58 -36.06
CA THR A 13 47.45 -12.10 -35.83
C THR A 13 47.97 -11.10 -36.89
N HIS A 14 47.11 -10.08 -37.14
CA HIS A 14 47.38 -8.62 -37.25
C HIS A 14 48.08 -7.96 -38.48
N LEU A 15 47.85 -6.62 -38.55
CA LEU A 15 48.32 -5.57 -39.48
C LEU A 15 47.66 -5.58 -40.89
N VAL A 16 46.96 -4.56 -41.42
CA VAL A 16 46.93 -3.07 -41.35
C VAL A 16 47.64 -2.38 -42.55
N PHE A 17 47.12 -1.20 -42.95
CA PHE A 17 47.49 -0.32 -44.09
C PHE A 17 46.95 -0.71 -45.49
N GLY A 18 46.45 0.22 -46.33
CA GLY A 18 46.14 1.64 -46.04
C GLY A 18 45.67 2.49 -47.24
N THR A 19 44.74 3.40 -46.96
CA THR A 19 44.53 4.75 -47.57
C THR A 19 44.61 5.00 -49.09
N THR A 20 43.50 5.50 -49.66
CA THR A 20 43.49 6.73 -50.49
C THR A 20 42.29 7.60 -50.08
N ALA A 21 42.38 8.92 -50.25
CA ALA A 21 41.46 9.89 -49.61
C ALA A 21 40.16 10.19 -50.40
N ALA A 22 39.12 10.61 -49.67
CA ALA A 22 37.83 11.11 -50.16
C ALA A 22 37.74 12.65 -50.03
N PRO A 23 36.84 13.34 -50.76
CA PRO A 23 36.74 14.80 -50.75
C PRO A 23 36.02 15.35 -49.50
N SER A 24 36.38 16.57 -49.11
CA SER A 24 35.79 17.26 -47.95
C SER A 24 34.35 17.71 -48.20
N ILE A 25 33.44 17.30 -47.32
CA ILE A 25 32.14 17.96 -47.15
C ILE A 25 32.34 19.15 -46.20
N GLN A 26 31.85 20.34 -46.55
CA GLN A 26 31.85 21.48 -45.64
C GLN A 26 30.70 21.34 -44.66
N SER A 27 31.01 21.04 -43.39
CA SER A 27 30.08 21.32 -42.30
C SER A 27 29.92 22.84 -42.18
N LEU A 28 28.70 23.34 -42.41
CA LEU A 28 28.31 24.68 -42.02
C LEU A 28 27.92 24.64 -40.54
N SER A 29 28.91 24.84 -39.66
CA SER A 29 28.69 24.98 -38.22
C SER A 29 27.60 26.03 -37.97
N LYS A 30 26.45 25.59 -37.45
CA LYS A 30 25.26 26.41 -37.21
C LYS A 30 25.48 27.29 -35.98
N ARG A 31 26.29 28.33 -36.13
CA ARG A 31 26.60 29.27 -35.04
C ARG A 31 25.38 30.11 -34.69
N CYS A 32 24.82 29.88 -33.52
CA CYS A 32 23.69 30.65 -32.98
C CYS A 32 23.85 30.87 -31.47
N THR A 33 23.40 32.02 -30.98
CA THR A 33 23.64 32.48 -29.61
C THR A 33 22.39 32.29 -28.77
N ASN A 34 22.52 31.65 -27.61
CA ASN A 34 21.40 31.52 -26.67
C ASN A 34 20.87 32.91 -26.27
N SER A 35 19.57 33.13 -26.41
CA SER A 35 18.93 34.41 -26.15
C SER A 35 17.48 34.22 -25.74
N ALA A 36 16.84 35.23 -25.14
CA ALA A 36 15.42 35.18 -24.81
C ALA A 36 14.53 34.84 -26.04
N SER A 37 14.93 35.28 -27.23
CA SER A 37 14.25 35.01 -28.50
C SER A 37 14.64 33.68 -29.18
N ASP A 38 15.70 33.02 -28.73
CA ASP A 38 16.15 31.71 -29.21
C ASP A 38 16.93 30.99 -28.11
N ARG A 39 16.20 30.27 -27.26
CA ARG A 39 16.76 29.40 -26.22
C ARG A 39 17.16 28.03 -26.74
N SER A 40 16.81 27.69 -27.99
CA SER A 40 17.10 26.37 -28.57
C SER A 40 18.59 26.16 -28.86
N CYS A 41 19.33 27.25 -29.05
CA CYS A 41 20.73 27.27 -29.45
C CYS A 41 21.75 27.36 -28.29
N TRP A 42 22.93 26.78 -28.50
CA TRP A 42 24.08 26.80 -27.59
C TRP A 42 25.42 26.84 -28.36
N ASP A 43 25.73 28.01 -28.91
CA ASP A 43 26.91 28.31 -29.75
C ASP A 43 27.06 27.45 -31.01
N ASN A 44 27.67 26.26 -30.92
CA ASN A 44 27.80 25.32 -32.04
C ASN A 44 26.88 24.10 -31.91
N TYR A 45 26.16 24.01 -30.79
CA TYR A 45 25.26 22.93 -30.39
C TYR A 45 23.82 23.47 -30.27
N ASP A 46 22.83 22.59 -30.24
CA ASP A 46 21.43 22.95 -29.95
C ASP A 46 20.70 21.74 -29.33
N LEU A 47 19.39 21.88 -29.08
CA LEU A 47 18.54 20.82 -28.51
C LEU A 47 18.57 19.47 -29.26
N SER A 48 19.02 19.45 -30.52
CA SER A 48 19.13 18.22 -31.32
C SER A 48 20.48 17.50 -31.18
N THR A 49 21.45 18.08 -30.46
CA THR A 49 22.69 17.40 -30.10
C THR A 49 22.41 16.29 -29.08
N ASN A 50 22.93 15.08 -29.33
CA ASN A 50 22.90 14.00 -28.35
C ASN A 50 23.89 14.27 -27.20
N TYR A 51 23.41 14.77 -26.06
CA TYR A 51 24.25 15.07 -24.89
C TYR A 51 24.77 13.84 -24.14
N TYR A 52 24.32 12.62 -24.51
CA TYR A 52 24.95 11.38 -24.05
C TYR A 52 26.26 11.06 -24.80
N ASP A 53 26.41 11.53 -26.05
CA ASP A 53 27.57 11.28 -26.94
C ASP A 53 28.48 12.52 -27.08
N GLU A 54 27.86 13.69 -27.31
CA GLU A 54 28.52 14.95 -27.68
C GLU A 54 28.34 15.99 -26.57
N VAL A 55 29.45 16.41 -25.96
CA VAL A 55 29.46 17.36 -24.84
C VAL A 55 30.48 18.49 -25.14
N PRO A 56 30.12 19.78 -25.01
CA PRO A 56 31.00 20.90 -25.34
C PRO A 56 32.33 20.89 -24.61
N ASP A 57 33.46 21.06 -25.31
CA ASP A 57 34.75 21.34 -24.65
C ASP A 57 34.89 22.86 -24.45
N THR A 58 34.55 23.32 -23.25
CA THR A 58 34.65 24.75 -22.86
C THR A 58 36.04 25.11 -22.37
N GLY A 59 36.85 24.11 -21.95
CA GLY A 59 38.11 24.31 -21.24
C GLY A 59 37.99 25.04 -19.89
N ALA A 60 36.78 25.20 -19.35
CA ALA A 60 36.52 25.94 -18.12
C ALA A 60 36.32 25.02 -16.91
N THR A 61 36.66 25.55 -15.73
CA THR A 61 36.47 24.88 -14.44
C THR A 61 35.65 25.77 -13.51
N VAL A 62 34.58 25.21 -12.93
CA VAL A 62 33.80 25.81 -11.86
C VAL A 62 34.23 25.16 -10.54
N GLU A 63 34.97 25.91 -9.73
CA GLU A 63 35.48 25.45 -8.43
C GLU A 63 34.62 26.02 -7.30
N VAL A 64 34.07 25.17 -6.44
CA VAL A 64 33.20 25.54 -5.32
C VAL A 64 33.66 24.92 -4.01
N TYR A 65 33.39 25.61 -2.90
CA TYR A 65 33.81 25.24 -1.56
C TYR A 65 32.59 25.16 -0.64
N LEU A 66 32.34 23.97 -0.09
CA LEU A 66 31.19 23.63 0.74
C LEU A 66 31.65 23.15 2.12
N GLU A 67 31.33 23.91 3.16
CA GLU A 67 31.54 23.55 4.57
C GLU A 67 30.19 23.13 5.17
N LEU A 68 30.15 21.95 5.81
CA LEU A 68 28.98 21.52 6.56
C LEU A 68 29.03 22.05 8.00
N VAL A 69 27.98 22.71 8.46
CA VAL A 69 27.88 23.28 9.81
C VAL A 69 26.66 22.76 10.56
N ASN A 70 26.85 22.48 11.85
CA ASN A 70 25.75 22.23 12.79
C ASN A 70 25.34 23.57 13.43
N THR A 71 24.07 23.95 13.32
CA THR A 71 23.53 25.22 13.83
C THR A 71 22.04 25.07 14.18
N THR A 72 21.43 26.12 14.74
CA THR A 72 19.97 26.28 14.73
C THR A 72 19.51 27.16 13.57
N ALA A 73 18.25 26.98 13.16
CA ALA A 73 17.56 27.85 12.20
C ALA A 73 16.05 27.91 12.50
N SER A 74 15.39 28.97 12.05
CA SER A 74 13.95 29.24 12.27
C SER A 74 13.20 29.48 10.96
N LEU A 75 13.29 28.53 10.03
CA LEU A 75 12.89 28.69 8.63
C LEU A 75 11.40 29.02 8.43
N ASP A 76 10.53 28.52 9.31
CA ASP A 76 9.09 28.85 9.37
C ASP A 76 8.71 29.66 10.62
N GLY A 77 9.71 30.14 11.38
CA GLY A 77 9.54 30.81 12.66
C GLY A 77 9.74 29.94 13.89
N VAL A 78 9.85 28.61 13.76
CA VAL A 78 10.19 27.72 14.90
C VAL A 78 11.66 27.31 14.85
N GLU A 79 12.40 27.53 15.94
CA GLU A 79 13.82 27.19 16.02
C GLU A 79 14.04 25.69 16.27
N ARG A 80 14.74 25.02 15.34
CA ARG A 80 15.27 23.66 15.51
C ARG A 80 16.76 23.58 15.19
N ASN A 81 17.38 22.46 15.57
CA ASN A 81 18.71 22.09 15.07
C ASN A 81 18.60 21.74 13.57
N VAL A 82 19.65 22.09 12.82
CA VAL A 82 19.83 21.82 11.40
C VAL A 82 21.30 21.56 11.07
N LEU A 83 21.54 20.82 9.99
CA LEU A 83 22.86 20.58 9.43
C LEU A 83 22.88 21.26 8.06
N LEU A 84 23.65 22.33 7.89
CA LEU A 84 23.55 23.23 6.73
C LEU A 84 24.85 23.29 5.92
N VAL A 85 24.71 23.57 4.62
CA VAL A 85 25.84 23.81 3.71
C VAL A 85 26.14 25.32 3.69
N ASN A 86 27.37 25.71 4.02
CA ASN A 86 27.80 27.11 4.19
C ASN A 86 26.88 27.95 5.11
N GLY A 87 26.14 27.31 6.00
CA GLY A 87 25.22 27.95 6.94
C GLY A 87 23.89 28.46 6.34
N THR A 88 23.50 28.03 5.13
CA THR A 88 22.21 28.40 4.52
C THR A 88 21.31 27.20 4.26
N PHE A 89 19.99 27.44 4.24
CA PHE A 89 19.01 26.51 3.68
C PHE A 89 18.13 27.24 2.65
N PRO A 90 18.05 26.76 1.40
CA PRO A 90 18.89 25.74 0.79
C PRO A 90 20.39 26.09 0.81
N GLY A 91 21.24 25.10 0.61
CA GLY A 91 22.67 25.29 0.40
C GLY A 91 22.98 26.01 -0.93
N PRO A 92 24.18 26.59 -1.09
CA PRO A 92 24.53 27.37 -2.28
C PRO A 92 24.36 26.61 -3.59
N THR A 93 23.64 27.17 -4.55
CA THR A 93 23.45 26.57 -5.88
C THR A 93 24.78 26.50 -6.63
N ILE A 94 25.17 25.30 -7.07
CA ILE A 94 26.26 25.09 -8.02
C ILE A 94 25.76 25.51 -9.40
N ILE A 95 26.42 26.47 -10.05
CA ILE A 95 26.04 26.98 -11.37
C ILE A 95 27.22 26.80 -12.34
N ALA A 96 27.01 26.00 -13.38
CA ALA A 96 27.98 25.73 -14.44
C ALA A 96 27.33 25.87 -15.83
N ASN A 97 28.13 25.69 -16.89
CA ASN A 97 27.64 25.54 -18.26
C ASN A 97 27.82 24.10 -18.72
N TRP A 98 26.99 23.68 -19.67
CA TRP A 98 27.12 22.40 -20.34
C TRP A 98 28.51 22.28 -20.97
N GLY A 99 29.27 21.27 -20.53
CA GLY A 99 30.65 21.03 -20.94
C GLY A 99 31.73 21.40 -19.93
N ASP A 100 31.44 22.26 -18.96
CA ASP A 100 32.39 22.68 -17.92
C ASP A 100 32.80 21.51 -17.01
N THR A 101 34.03 21.54 -16.50
CA THR A 101 34.43 20.69 -15.37
C THR A 101 34.01 21.35 -14.07
N VAL A 102 33.40 20.62 -13.14
CA VAL A 102 33.03 21.12 -11.81
C VAL A 102 33.86 20.42 -10.76
N VAL A 103 34.42 21.21 -9.84
CA VAL A 103 35.27 20.78 -8.73
C VAL A 103 34.62 21.23 -7.43
N VAL A 104 34.28 20.28 -6.56
CA VAL A 104 33.52 20.52 -5.32
C VAL A 104 34.36 20.09 -4.13
N HIS A 105 34.95 21.07 -3.44
CA HIS A 105 35.67 20.83 -2.19
C HIS A 105 34.68 20.78 -1.03
N LEU A 106 34.52 19.61 -0.41
CA LEU A 106 33.69 19.41 0.77
C LEU A 106 34.57 19.36 2.03
N TYR A 107 34.17 20.10 3.06
CA TYR A 107 34.74 20.03 4.41
C TYR A 107 33.66 19.62 5.42
N ASN A 108 33.89 18.52 6.15
CA ASN A 108 32.98 18.06 7.19
C ASN A 108 33.25 18.81 8.50
N GLY A 109 32.66 20.01 8.66
CA GLY A 109 32.67 20.78 9.90
C GLY A 109 31.66 20.30 10.96
N LEU A 110 30.98 19.15 10.75
CA LEU A 110 30.00 18.63 11.71
C LEU A 110 30.69 18.03 12.95
N ALA A 111 29.99 18.02 14.08
CA ALA A 111 30.56 17.62 15.36
C ALA A 111 30.58 16.09 15.60
N ASN A 112 29.71 15.33 14.93
CA ASN A 112 29.38 13.95 15.33
C ASN A 112 28.89 13.01 14.21
N ASN A 113 28.69 13.50 12.99
CA ASN A 113 28.22 12.70 11.84
C ASN A 113 29.32 12.56 10.79
N GLY A 114 29.37 11.43 10.09
CA GLY A 114 30.00 11.36 8.77
C GLY A 114 29.20 12.18 7.74
N THR A 115 29.71 12.25 6.51
CA THR A 115 28.99 12.80 5.37
C THR A 115 29.47 12.20 4.05
N SER A 116 28.64 12.24 3.02
CA SER A 116 29.06 12.20 1.62
C SER A 116 28.07 13.05 0.83
N LEU A 117 28.49 13.74 -0.24
CA LEU A 117 27.58 14.54 -1.08
C LEU A 117 27.34 13.83 -2.41
N HIS A 118 26.09 13.42 -2.64
CA HIS A 118 25.64 12.93 -3.93
C HIS A 118 25.14 14.08 -4.81
N PHE A 119 25.38 13.97 -6.11
CA PHE A 119 25.02 14.96 -7.13
C PHE A 119 23.89 14.40 -8.00
N HIS A 120 22.68 14.49 -7.45
CA HIS A 120 21.47 13.84 -7.94
C HIS A 120 21.25 13.99 -9.45
N GLY A 121 20.99 12.87 -10.13
CA GLY A 121 20.74 12.82 -11.57
C GLY A 121 21.93 13.12 -12.49
N LEU A 122 23.12 13.47 -11.96
CA LEU A 122 24.31 13.51 -12.80
C LEU A 122 24.70 12.09 -13.20
N ARG A 123 24.91 11.88 -14.50
CA ARG A 123 25.37 10.59 -15.06
C ARG A 123 26.71 10.12 -14.48
N GLN A 124 27.54 11.01 -13.92
CA GLN A 124 28.89 10.66 -13.40
C GLN A 124 29.68 9.81 -14.42
N ASN A 125 29.59 10.20 -15.70
CA ASN A 125 30.12 9.44 -16.84
C ASN A 125 31.62 9.15 -16.66
N HIS A 126 31.97 7.86 -16.55
CA HIS A 126 33.31 7.37 -16.20
C HIS A 126 33.93 8.05 -14.96
N THR A 127 33.10 8.50 -14.02
CA THR A 127 33.50 9.25 -12.82
C THR A 127 32.85 8.73 -11.54
N ASN A 128 32.28 7.50 -11.55
CA ASN A 128 31.59 6.83 -10.43
C ASN A 128 32.17 7.03 -9.00
N PRO A 129 33.49 7.05 -8.75
CA PRO A 129 34.04 7.38 -7.41
C PRO A 129 33.66 8.78 -6.88
N ASN A 130 33.16 9.67 -7.74
CA ASN A 130 32.68 11.01 -7.41
C ASN A 130 31.15 11.07 -7.19
N ASP A 131 30.46 9.93 -7.25
CA ASP A 131 29.00 9.85 -7.06
C ASP A 131 28.57 10.11 -5.62
N GLY A 132 29.48 9.93 -4.65
CA GLY A 132 29.28 10.43 -3.29
C GLY A 132 28.31 9.62 -2.41
N VAL A 133 28.22 8.30 -2.64
CA VAL A 133 27.36 7.39 -1.88
C VAL A 133 28.17 6.64 -0.83
N ALA A 134 27.86 6.91 0.45
CA ALA A 134 28.43 6.18 1.58
C ALA A 134 28.13 4.68 1.47
N SER A 135 29.09 3.83 1.82
CA SER A 135 29.02 2.36 1.74
C SER A 135 29.00 1.77 0.32
N ILE A 136 29.08 2.58 -0.75
CA ILE A 136 29.13 2.11 -2.14
C ILE A 136 30.32 2.71 -2.88
N THR A 137 30.29 4.02 -3.17
CA THR A 137 31.36 4.69 -3.93
C THR A 137 32.43 5.32 -3.04
N GLN A 138 32.16 5.50 -1.74
CA GLN A 138 33.16 5.91 -0.75
C GLN A 138 32.81 5.47 0.68
N CYS A 139 33.79 5.49 1.58
CA CYS A 139 33.54 5.59 3.02
C CYS A 139 33.01 6.99 3.38
N PRO A 140 32.23 7.16 4.46
CA PRO A 140 31.81 8.49 4.92
C PRO A 140 33.02 9.37 5.28
N LEU A 141 33.01 10.62 4.83
CA LEU A 141 33.99 11.62 5.21
C LEU A 141 33.86 11.96 6.71
N ALA A 142 34.92 11.73 7.48
CA ALA A 142 34.93 11.93 8.93
C ALA A 142 34.88 13.43 9.34
N PRO A 143 34.34 13.75 10.53
CA PRO A 143 34.45 15.08 11.15
C PRO A 143 35.87 15.64 11.15
N GLY A 144 36.04 16.83 10.58
CA GLY A 144 37.32 17.54 10.47
C GLY A 144 38.14 17.23 9.22
N GLU A 145 37.67 16.33 8.35
CA GLU A 145 38.33 15.97 7.08
C GLU A 145 37.72 16.68 5.85
N SER A 146 38.42 16.61 4.72
CA SER A 146 37.98 17.13 3.42
C SER A 146 38.11 16.11 2.29
N ILE A 147 37.18 16.15 1.34
CA ILE A 147 37.25 15.44 0.05
C ILE A 147 37.02 16.43 -1.10
N THR A 148 37.45 16.09 -2.30
CA THR A 148 37.20 16.90 -3.51
C THR A 148 36.57 16.02 -4.58
N TYR A 149 35.31 16.30 -4.92
CA TYR A 149 34.64 15.68 -6.05
C TYR A 149 35.00 16.43 -7.34
N THR A 150 35.26 15.71 -8.42
CA THR A 150 35.51 16.29 -9.76
C THR A 150 34.70 15.52 -10.80
N TRP A 151 33.79 16.21 -11.47
CA TRP A 151 32.96 15.65 -12.54
C TRP A 151 32.80 16.66 -13.69
N ARG A 152 32.33 16.20 -14.84
CA ARG A 152 32.08 17.07 -16.01
C ARG A 152 30.57 17.22 -16.23
N ALA A 153 30.14 18.44 -16.54
CA ALA A 153 28.75 18.77 -16.83
C ALA A 153 28.31 18.20 -18.20
N THR A 154 28.00 16.91 -18.27
CA THR A 154 27.62 16.20 -19.51
C THR A 154 26.15 16.39 -19.91
N GLN A 155 25.24 16.44 -18.95
CA GLN A 155 23.83 16.85 -19.14
C GLN A 155 23.70 18.37 -18.97
N TYR A 156 22.49 18.92 -19.20
CA TYR A 156 22.15 20.31 -18.91
C TYR A 156 20.67 20.44 -18.50
N GLY A 157 20.35 21.38 -17.61
CA GLY A 157 19.02 21.46 -16.98
C GLY A 157 19.11 21.82 -15.50
N THR A 158 18.33 21.12 -14.68
CA THR A 158 18.16 21.37 -13.25
C THR A 158 18.32 20.09 -12.44
N SER A 159 19.12 20.16 -11.38
CA SER A 159 19.08 19.19 -10.31
C SER A 159 19.49 19.81 -8.98
N TRP A 160 19.99 18.99 -8.08
CA TRP A 160 20.37 19.31 -6.72
C TRP A 160 21.49 18.38 -6.26
N TYR A 161 22.20 18.78 -5.22
CA TYR A 161 23.07 17.90 -4.45
C TYR A 161 22.49 17.75 -3.06
N HIS A 162 22.72 16.61 -2.43
CA HIS A 162 22.30 16.35 -1.05
C HIS A 162 23.27 15.39 -0.36
N SER A 163 23.20 15.32 0.97
CA SER A 163 23.91 14.28 1.69
C SER A 163 23.36 12.90 1.30
N HIS A 164 24.26 11.94 1.13
CA HIS A 164 23.92 10.52 1.03
C HIS A 164 24.40 9.73 2.26
N PHE A 165 24.50 10.40 3.41
CA PHE A 165 24.77 9.82 4.71
C PHE A 165 23.59 10.06 5.66
N ALA A 166 22.72 9.07 5.84
CA ALA A 166 21.54 9.13 6.70
C ALA A 166 20.53 10.21 6.31
N LEU A 167 19.68 10.56 7.28
CA LEU A 167 18.62 11.54 7.08
C LEU A 167 19.15 13.00 7.02
N GLN A 168 20.48 13.16 6.97
CA GLN A 168 21.22 14.42 6.97
C GLN A 168 20.82 15.36 5.83
N ALA A 169 20.35 14.85 4.69
CA ALA A 169 19.76 15.67 3.64
C ALA A 169 18.58 16.50 4.19
N TRP A 170 17.67 15.85 4.90
CA TRP A 170 16.45 16.44 5.50
C TRP A 170 16.69 17.08 6.89
N GLU A 171 17.92 17.01 7.40
CA GLU A 171 18.43 17.95 8.42
C GLU A 171 18.89 19.29 7.82
N GLY A 172 19.03 19.37 6.49
CA GLY A 172 19.34 20.59 5.74
C GLY A 172 20.54 20.51 4.78
N VAL A 173 21.22 19.36 4.68
CA VAL A 173 22.41 19.20 3.81
C VAL A 173 21.97 18.92 2.37
N LEU A 174 21.48 19.97 1.71
CA LEU A 174 21.07 19.97 0.31
C LEU A 174 21.29 21.35 -0.34
N GLY A 175 21.38 21.41 -1.67
CA GLY A 175 21.48 22.66 -2.43
C GLY A 175 21.31 22.45 -3.93
N GLY A 176 21.11 23.53 -4.70
CA GLY A 176 20.75 23.42 -6.12
C GLY A 176 21.93 23.07 -7.05
N ILE A 177 21.63 22.50 -8.22
CA ILE A 177 22.54 22.42 -9.36
C ILE A 177 21.83 23.00 -10.59
N ILE A 178 22.42 24.02 -11.21
CA ILE A 178 22.03 24.54 -12.51
C ILE A 178 23.18 24.30 -13.48
N ILE A 179 22.94 23.52 -14.53
CA ILE A 179 23.84 23.45 -15.68
C ILE A 179 23.16 24.17 -16.84
N ASN A 180 23.73 25.31 -17.23
CA ASN A 180 23.20 26.15 -18.29
C ASN A 180 23.43 25.50 -19.66
N GLY A 181 22.40 25.52 -20.48
CA GLY A 181 22.36 24.91 -21.81
C GLY A 181 21.11 25.38 -22.56
N PRO A 182 20.79 24.79 -23.71
CA PRO A 182 19.59 25.14 -24.45
C PRO A 182 18.29 24.72 -23.71
N ALA A 183 17.15 25.25 -24.13
CA ALA A 183 15.81 24.92 -23.61
C ALA A 183 14.77 24.88 -24.73
N SER A 184 13.76 24.01 -24.59
CA SER A 184 12.79 23.69 -25.64
C SER A 184 11.70 24.73 -25.88
N ALA A 185 11.61 25.76 -25.05
CA ALA A 185 10.88 26.99 -25.34
C ALA A 185 11.62 28.24 -24.83
N ASN A 186 11.20 29.39 -25.35
CA ASN A 186 11.79 30.69 -25.10
C ASN A 186 11.33 31.28 -23.76
N TYR A 187 12.25 31.91 -23.04
CA TYR A 187 11.98 32.65 -21.79
C TYR A 187 12.93 33.84 -21.65
N ASP A 188 12.46 34.91 -21.02
CA ASP A 188 13.24 36.13 -20.80
C ASP A 188 14.21 35.97 -19.61
N GLU A 189 13.68 35.62 -18.44
CA GLU A 189 14.39 35.59 -17.16
C GLU A 189 14.46 34.16 -16.57
N ASP A 190 15.61 33.79 -16.01
CA ASP A 190 15.79 32.53 -15.26
C ASP A 190 15.65 32.85 -13.77
N ALA A 191 14.61 32.32 -13.12
CA ALA A 191 14.35 32.52 -11.70
C ALA A 191 15.26 31.65 -10.80
N GLY A 192 16.00 30.70 -11.40
CA GLY A 192 16.78 29.73 -10.67
C GLY A 192 15.92 28.66 -10.00
N VAL A 193 16.51 28.00 -8.98
CA VAL A 193 15.89 26.87 -8.28
C VAL A 193 14.83 27.34 -7.28
N LEU A 194 13.68 26.67 -7.31
CA LEU A 194 12.62 26.77 -6.31
C LEU A 194 12.45 25.40 -5.64
N PHE A 195 13.05 25.24 -4.46
CA PHE A 195 12.91 24.02 -3.67
C PHE A 195 11.52 23.90 -3.02
N LEU A 196 10.94 22.71 -3.07
CA LEU A 196 9.75 22.31 -2.32
C LEU A 196 10.18 21.26 -1.29
N ASN A 197 9.89 21.48 -0.01
CA ASN A 197 10.20 20.55 1.07
C ASN A 197 8.99 20.44 2.02
N ASP A 198 8.82 19.28 2.65
CA ASP A 198 8.16 19.22 3.95
C ASP A 198 9.12 19.68 5.07
N TRP A 199 8.59 19.84 6.28
CA TRP A 199 9.35 20.35 7.41
C TRP A 199 8.80 19.83 8.74
N THR A 200 9.72 19.58 9.67
CA THR A 200 9.44 19.11 11.03
C THR A 200 10.11 20.01 12.05
N HIS A 201 9.59 20.05 13.27
CA HIS A 201 10.19 20.83 14.37
C HIS A 201 11.06 19.96 15.29
N GLU A 202 10.84 18.65 15.32
CA GLU A 202 11.86 17.67 15.75
C GLU A 202 12.77 17.30 14.55
N THR A 203 13.99 16.82 14.84
CA THR A 203 14.96 16.42 13.80
C THR A 203 14.55 15.07 13.18
N ALA A 204 14.82 14.87 11.89
CA ALA A 204 14.50 13.62 11.19
C ALA A 204 15.21 12.41 11.85
N ASP A 205 16.47 12.58 12.27
CA ASP A 205 17.22 11.59 13.05
C ASP A 205 16.51 11.20 14.38
N ALA A 206 15.82 12.14 15.03
CA ALA A 206 15.09 11.87 16.27
C ALA A 206 13.74 11.18 16.01
N MET A 207 13.09 11.52 14.90
CA MET A 207 11.82 10.95 14.46
C MET A 207 11.99 9.55 13.84
N TYR A 208 13.19 9.16 13.39
CA TYR A 208 13.42 7.89 12.71
C TYR A 208 12.97 6.66 13.50
N SER A 209 13.19 6.61 14.83
CA SER A 209 12.75 5.45 15.61
C SER A 209 11.22 5.38 15.81
N ALA A 210 10.51 6.49 15.59
CA ALA A 210 9.05 6.48 15.46
C ALA A 210 8.62 5.99 14.07
N ALA A 211 9.28 6.48 13.00
CA ALA A 211 9.06 6.02 11.63
C ALA A 211 9.23 4.49 11.52
N GLU A 212 10.40 3.98 11.89
CA GLU A 212 10.73 2.55 11.79
C GLU A 212 9.80 1.66 12.62
N THR A 213 9.25 2.14 13.75
CA THR A 213 8.41 1.30 14.62
C THR A 213 6.92 1.42 14.36
N THR A 214 6.44 2.57 13.86
CA THR A 214 5.00 2.87 13.72
C THR A 214 4.52 3.20 12.31
N GLY A 215 5.43 3.40 11.36
CA GLY A 215 5.19 3.99 10.05
C GLY A 215 5.56 5.49 10.06
N PRO A 216 5.72 6.14 8.90
CA PRO A 216 6.14 7.53 8.82
C PRO A 216 5.31 8.48 9.71
N PRO A 217 5.96 9.46 10.34
CA PRO A 217 5.29 10.43 11.21
C PRO A 217 4.55 11.49 10.39
N THR A 218 3.44 12.01 10.93
CA THR A 218 2.84 13.27 10.47
C THR A 218 3.86 14.41 10.63
N LEU A 219 4.02 15.24 9.59
CA LEU A 219 5.02 16.32 9.55
C LEU A 219 4.35 17.68 9.86
N ASP A 220 5.05 18.55 10.59
CA ASP A 220 4.47 19.80 11.12
C ASP A 220 4.11 20.83 10.04
N ASN A 221 4.97 20.99 9.03
CA ASN A 221 4.88 22.07 8.04
C ASN A 221 5.53 21.67 6.69
N GLY A 222 5.74 22.64 5.81
CA GLY A 222 6.61 22.56 4.64
C GLY A 222 7.07 23.94 4.21
N LEU A 223 8.12 23.98 3.38
CA LEU A 223 8.84 25.19 2.98
C LEU A 223 8.84 25.33 1.46
N ILE A 224 8.58 26.55 0.98
CA ILE A 224 8.88 26.94 -0.40
C ILE A 224 10.16 27.76 -0.38
N ASN A 225 11.16 27.32 -1.14
CA ASN A 225 12.52 27.83 -1.22
C ASN A 225 13.16 28.19 0.15
N GLY A 226 12.90 27.36 1.16
CA GLY A 226 13.49 27.49 2.50
C GLY A 226 12.72 28.36 3.50
N THR A 227 11.50 28.81 3.21
CA THR A 227 10.68 29.56 4.18
C THR A 227 9.18 29.24 4.08
N ASN A 228 8.45 29.37 5.19
CA ASN A 228 6.99 29.45 5.25
C ASN A 228 6.55 30.21 6.52
N VAL A 229 5.26 30.29 6.81
CA VAL A 229 4.71 30.75 8.09
C VAL A 229 4.29 29.58 8.97
N TYR A 230 4.43 29.73 10.29
CA TYR A 230 3.87 28.82 11.30
C TYR A 230 3.29 29.61 12.48
N ASP A 231 2.04 29.35 12.85
CA ASP A 231 1.23 30.08 13.85
C ASP A 231 1.22 31.62 13.66
N THR A 232 2.27 32.29 14.16
CA THR A 232 2.46 33.76 14.13
C THR A 232 3.91 34.16 13.82
N GLY A 233 4.76 33.20 13.45
CA GLY A 233 6.13 33.38 13.02
C GLY A 233 6.33 33.04 11.54
N GLY A 234 7.58 33.18 11.10
CA GLY A 234 7.99 32.89 9.73
C GLY A 234 7.60 33.94 8.71
N SER A 235 7.76 33.59 7.44
CA SER A 235 7.48 34.41 6.26
C SER A 235 7.20 33.50 5.07
N ARG A 236 6.30 33.89 4.17
CA ARG A 236 6.14 33.15 2.91
C ARG A 236 7.26 33.52 1.95
N PHE A 237 7.57 32.60 1.03
CA PHE A 237 8.39 32.91 -0.12
C PHE A 237 7.67 33.93 -1.00
N GLU A 238 8.37 34.95 -1.51
CA GLU A 238 7.79 35.97 -2.38
C GLU A 238 8.64 36.12 -3.65
N MET A 239 7.98 36.32 -4.80
CA MET A 239 8.62 36.52 -6.10
C MET A 239 7.92 37.63 -6.89
N ASP A 240 8.68 38.60 -7.38
CA ASP A 240 8.17 39.68 -8.23
C ASP A 240 8.04 39.23 -9.69
N PHE A 241 6.89 39.50 -10.31
CA PHE A 241 6.61 39.27 -11.73
C PHE A 241 6.45 40.60 -12.46
N VAL A 242 7.31 40.87 -13.44
CA VAL A 242 7.15 42.01 -14.36
C VAL A 242 6.14 41.64 -15.45
N SER A 243 5.03 42.36 -15.53
CA SER A 243 3.94 42.04 -16.48
C SER A 243 4.42 42.01 -17.94
N GLY A 244 4.17 40.88 -18.61
CA GLY A 244 4.62 40.57 -19.97
C GLY A 244 5.95 39.82 -20.06
N THR A 245 6.73 39.72 -18.98
CA THR A 245 7.98 38.93 -18.92
C THR A 245 7.67 37.44 -18.76
N SER A 246 8.51 36.58 -19.35
CA SER A 246 8.45 35.12 -19.19
C SER A 246 9.60 34.59 -18.31
N TYR A 247 9.24 33.79 -17.30
CA TYR A 247 10.13 33.30 -16.24
C TYR A 247 10.31 31.79 -16.32
N ARG A 248 11.55 31.28 -16.42
CA ARG A 248 11.89 29.87 -16.18
C ARG A 248 12.05 29.67 -14.67
N ILE A 249 11.16 28.91 -14.05
CA ILE A 249 11.25 28.45 -12.66
C ILE A 249 11.68 26.98 -12.68
N ARG A 250 12.66 26.63 -11.83
CA ARG A 250 13.28 25.30 -11.81
C ARG A 250 12.88 24.58 -10.53
N LEU A 251 11.82 23.80 -10.60
CA LEU A 251 11.20 23.14 -9.46
C LEU A 251 12.04 21.93 -9.03
N VAL A 252 12.25 21.76 -7.73
CA VAL A 252 12.91 20.59 -7.14
C VAL A 252 12.09 20.16 -5.93
N ASN A 253 11.62 18.90 -5.88
CA ASN A 253 11.05 18.35 -4.65
C ASN A 253 12.15 17.62 -3.87
N ALA A 254 12.50 18.15 -2.70
CA ALA A 254 13.55 17.64 -1.82
C ALA A 254 13.01 17.18 -0.44
N ALA A 255 11.69 17.01 -0.33
CA ALA A 255 11.00 16.52 0.87
C ALA A 255 11.49 15.14 1.36
N ILE A 256 11.19 14.78 2.61
CA ILE A 256 11.49 13.46 3.17
C ILE A 256 10.43 12.42 2.82
N ASP A 257 9.14 12.81 2.80
CA ASP A 257 8.00 11.91 2.54
C ASP A 257 6.80 12.61 1.86
N THR A 258 7.01 13.82 1.33
CA THR A 258 5.95 14.62 0.70
C THR A 258 6.03 14.65 -0.83
N MET A 259 5.00 14.10 -1.48
CA MET A 259 4.71 14.38 -2.87
C MET A 259 3.85 15.65 -2.98
N PHE A 260 4.24 16.56 -3.87
CA PHE A 260 3.54 17.82 -4.08
C PHE A 260 2.77 17.84 -5.40
N LYS A 261 1.68 18.62 -5.44
CA LYS A 261 1.21 19.29 -6.65
C LYS A 261 1.55 20.77 -6.56
N PHE A 262 2.35 21.26 -7.50
CA PHE A 262 2.74 22.67 -7.60
C PHE A 262 1.79 23.43 -8.52
N MET A 263 1.45 24.68 -8.17
CA MET A 263 0.70 25.59 -9.05
C MET A 263 0.92 27.06 -8.66
N ILE A 264 0.60 27.97 -9.58
CA ILE A 264 0.44 29.40 -9.29
C ILE A 264 -0.96 29.82 -9.75
N ASP A 265 -1.78 30.34 -8.85
CA ASP A 265 -3.17 30.69 -9.12
C ASP A 265 -3.29 31.59 -10.35
N GLY A 266 -4.24 31.31 -11.23
CA GLY A 266 -4.50 32.11 -12.43
C GLY A 266 -3.46 32.01 -13.55
N HIS A 267 -2.34 31.30 -13.35
CA HIS A 267 -1.28 31.15 -14.33
C HIS A 267 -1.24 29.73 -14.91
N THR A 268 -0.82 29.62 -16.17
CA THR A 268 -0.50 28.35 -16.83
C THR A 268 1.01 28.18 -16.88
N MET A 269 1.48 26.96 -16.63
CA MET A 269 2.89 26.57 -16.68
C MET A 269 3.18 25.82 -17.98
N GLN A 270 4.18 26.25 -18.74
CA GLN A 270 4.71 25.49 -19.87
C GLN A 270 5.92 24.67 -19.40
N VAL A 271 5.78 23.35 -19.31
CA VAL A 271 6.85 22.46 -18.86
C VAL A 271 7.83 22.23 -20.01
N VAL A 272 9.15 22.37 -19.76
CA VAL A 272 10.19 22.33 -20.80
C VAL A 272 11.31 21.32 -20.54
N ALA A 273 11.49 20.88 -19.29
CA ALA A 273 12.33 19.74 -18.95
C ALA A 273 11.73 18.97 -17.77
N MET A 274 12.04 17.68 -17.71
CA MET A 274 11.87 16.84 -16.51
C MET A 274 13.26 16.34 -16.12
N ASP A 275 13.60 16.42 -14.84
CA ASP A 275 14.94 16.08 -14.34
C ASP A 275 16.05 16.77 -15.17
N PHE A 276 17.03 16.04 -15.69
CA PHE A 276 18.05 16.57 -16.62
C PHE A 276 17.68 16.46 -18.12
N VAL A 277 16.45 16.07 -18.46
CA VAL A 277 16.03 15.77 -19.83
C VAL A 277 15.06 16.85 -20.38
N PRO A 278 15.47 17.65 -21.38
CA PRO A 278 14.57 18.56 -22.09
C PRO A 278 13.47 17.80 -22.83
N ILE A 279 12.22 18.25 -22.67
CA ILE A 279 11.03 17.65 -23.29
C ILE A 279 10.41 18.55 -24.36
N VAL A 280 9.55 17.96 -25.19
CA VAL A 280 8.64 18.71 -26.06
C VAL A 280 7.67 19.50 -25.15
N PRO A 281 7.54 20.83 -25.29
CA PRO A 281 6.78 21.61 -24.30
C PRO A 281 5.27 21.33 -24.32
N TYR A 282 4.73 20.92 -23.17
CA TYR A 282 3.29 20.88 -22.90
C TYR A 282 2.88 21.99 -21.93
N SER A 283 1.59 22.12 -21.61
CA SER A 283 1.10 23.18 -20.73
C SER A 283 0.01 22.70 -19.79
N THR A 284 0.15 23.05 -18.51
CA THR A 284 -0.74 22.62 -17.42
C THR A 284 -0.96 23.74 -16.41
N THR A 285 -2.02 23.65 -15.60
CA THR A 285 -2.33 24.59 -14.50
C THR A 285 -1.82 24.11 -13.14
N TYR A 286 -1.50 22.82 -13.01
CA TYR A 286 -0.79 22.24 -11.86
C TYR A 286 0.15 21.13 -12.32
N LEU A 287 1.15 20.81 -11.50
CA LEU A 287 2.20 19.87 -11.84
C LEU A 287 2.44 18.89 -10.68
N ASN A 288 2.33 17.58 -10.95
CA ASN A 288 2.73 16.52 -10.04
C ASN A 288 4.26 16.47 -9.93
N ILE A 289 4.81 16.41 -8.71
CA ILE A 289 6.26 16.29 -8.51
C ILE A 289 6.59 15.40 -7.29
N GLY A 290 7.07 14.19 -7.59
CA GLY A 290 7.57 13.21 -6.61
C GLY A 290 8.92 13.62 -6.01
N ILE A 291 9.30 13.01 -4.88
CA ILE A 291 10.55 13.35 -4.18
C ILE A 291 11.76 12.99 -5.05
N GLY A 292 12.72 13.90 -5.17
CA GLY A 292 13.90 13.79 -6.04
C GLY A 292 13.67 14.33 -7.45
N GLN A 293 12.42 14.42 -7.92
CA GLN A 293 12.12 14.92 -9.25
C GLN A 293 12.35 16.43 -9.38
N ARG A 294 12.67 16.83 -10.61
CA ARG A 294 12.73 18.22 -11.03
C ARG A 294 11.86 18.44 -12.26
N TYR A 295 11.41 19.68 -12.40
CA TYR A 295 10.76 20.16 -13.62
C TYR A 295 11.11 21.62 -13.86
N ASP A 296 11.48 21.94 -15.08
CA ASP A 296 11.63 23.32 -15.52
C ASP A 296 10.32 23.78 -16.17
N VAL A 297 9.75 24.85 -15.64
CA VAL A 297 8.51 25.45 -16.13
C VAL A 297 8.72 26.90 -16.54
N ILE A 298 8.18 27.28 -17.68
CA ILE A 298 8.10 28.67 -18.14
C ILE A 298 6.72 29.21 -17.82
N ILE A 299 6.67 30.34 -17.11
CA ILE A 299 5.44 31.05 -16.75
C ILE A 299 5.50 32.46 -17.32
N THR A 300 4.50 32.85 -18.09
CA THR A 300 4.38 34.22 -18.60
C THR A 300 3.58 35.06 -17.61
N ALA A 301 4.07 36.26 -17.28
CA ALA A 301 3.39 37.20 -16.41
C ALA A 301 2.28 37.97 -17.15
N ASP A 302 1.30 37.24 -17.72
CA ASP A 302 0.24 37.78 -18.57
C ASP A 302 -1.05 38.15 -17.82
N GLN A 303 -1.11 37.91 -16.52
CA GLN A 303 -2.27 38.19 -15.68
C GLN A 303 -2.36 39.68 -15.29
N SER A 304 -3.50 40.05 -14.72
CA SER A 304 -3.75 41.39 -14.18
C SER A 304 -2.84 41.71 -12.99
N THR A 305 -2.41 42.97 -12.84
CA THR A 305 -1.62 43.44 -11.68
C THR A 305 -2.35 43.18 -10.35
N ALA A 306 -1.94 42.12 -9.65
CA ALA A 306 -2.43 41.70 -8.34
C ALA A 306 -1.39 40.79 -7.65
N ASP A 307 -1.67 40.37 -6.41
CA ASP A 307 -0.93 39.32 -5.71
C ASP A 307 -1.63 37.96 -5.93
N TYR A 308 -0.85 36.91 -6.23
CA TYR A 308 -1.32 35.55 -6.54
C TYR A 308 -0.68 34.51 -5.62
N TRP A 309 -1.41 33.47 -5.20
CA TRP A 309 -0.79 32.35 -4.46
C TRP A 309 0.05 31.47 -5.38
N MET A 310 1.30 31.26 -4.98
CA MET A 310 2.08 30.08 -5.35
C MET A 310 1.80 28.99 -4.31
N ARG A 311 1.61 27.73 -4.74
CA ARG A 311 1.22 26.62 -3.86
C ARG A 311 2.08 25.39 -4.14
N ALA A 312 2.47 24.69 -3.08
CA ALA A 312 3.01 23.34 -3.16
C ALA A 312 2.19 22.48 -2.19
N ILE A 313 1.21 21.73 -2.73
CA ILE A 313 0.18 21.07 -1.92
C ILE A 313 0.56 19.60 -1.69
N PRO A 314 0.78 19.14 -0.45
CA PRO A 314 0.98 17.72 -0.13
C PRO A 314 -0.20 16.87 -0.60
N GLN A 315 0.08 15.71 -1.19
CA GLN A 315 -0.95 14.79 -1.65
C GLN A 315 -1.34 13.84 -0.52
N THR A 316 -2.47 14.11 0.13
CA THR A 316 -2.93 13.48 1.38
C THR A 316 -3.24 11.98 1.25
N THR A 317 -3.26 11.47 0.03
CA THR A 317 -3.36 10.03 -0.27
C THR A 317 -2.05 9.27 0.01
N CYS A 318 -0.88 9.94 0.01
CA CYS A 318 0.42 9.32 0.34
C CYS A 318 1.25 10.08 1.38
N SER A 319 1.00 11.36 1.66
CA SER A 319 1.82 12.20 2.54
C SER A 319 0.98 12.84 3.66
N ASP A 320 1.42 12.69 4.92
CA ASP A 320 0.68 13.15 6.11
C ASP A 320 1.33 14.41 6.71
N ASN A 321 0.67 15.56 6.58
CA ASN A 321 1.22 16.87 6.89
C ASN A 321 0.15 17.80 7.50
N ASP A 322 0.39 18.31 8.72
CA ASP A 322 -0.58 19.13 9.46
C ASP A 322 -0.85 20.51 8.81
N SER A 323 0.02 20.95 7.88
CA SER A 323 -0.07 22.26 7.21
C SER A 323 -0.41 22.20 5.71
N ALA A 324 -0.99 21.10 5.21
CA ALA A 324 -1.16 20.84 3.78
C ALA A 324 -1.79 22.00 2.94
N ASP A 325 -2.82 22.69 3.46
CA ASP A 325 -3.47 23.84 2.78
C ASP A 325 -2.68 25.18 2.86
N ASN A 326 -1.54 25.21 3.56
CA ASN A 326 -0.81 26.43 3.90
C ASN A 326 0.67 26.47 3.50
N ILE A 327 1.18 25.47 2.78
CA ILE A 327 2.52 25.52 2.16
C ILE A 327 2.43 26.36 0.88
N LYS A 328 2.73 27.66 1.00
CA LYS A 328 2.44 28.69 -0.01
C LYS A 328 3.49 29.78 -0.09
N GLY A 329 3.70 30.28 -1.31
CA GLY A 329 4.41 31.51 -1.63
C GLY A 329 3.49 32.56 -2.26
N ILE A 330 4.02 33.73 -2.58
CA ILE A 330 3.28 34.85 -3.17
C ILE A 330 4.00 35.32 -4.44
N VAL A 331 3.27 35.41 -5.55
CA VAL A 331 3.71 36.12 -6.75
C VAL A 331 3.13 37.52 -6.73
N ARG A 332 3.99 38.55 -6.83
CA ARG A 332 3.62 39.97 -6.80
C ARG A 332 3.82 40.63 -8.16
N TYR A 333 2.74 41.16 -8.75
CA TYR A 333 2.85 42.05 -9.92
C TYR A 333 3.10 43.52 -9.53
N ASP A 334 2.98 43.86 -8.25
CA ASP A 334 3.38 45.13 -7.67
C ASP A 334 4.23 44.83 -6.42
N SER A 335 5.55 44.98 -6.54
CA SER A 335 6.52 44.72 -5.47
C SER A 335 6.44 45.71 -4.30
N THR A 336 5.51 46.66 -4.34
CA THR A 336 5.14 47.52 -3.19
C THR A 336 3.91 47.02 -2.43
N SER A 337 3.23 45.96 -2.90
CA SER A 337 2.16 45.31 -2.16
C SER A 337 2.71 44.55 -0.95
N THR A 338 2.00 44.67 0.18
CA THR A 338 2.22 43.86 1.38
C THR A 338 0.97 43.05 1.73
N SER A 339 0.18 42.70 0.72
CA SER A 339 -1.08 41.96 0.89
C SER A 339 -0.86 40.46 0.73
N ASP A 340 -1.64 39.66 1.46
CA ASP A 340 -1.83 38.24 1.16
C ASP A 340 -2.78 38.12 -0.06
N PRO A 341 -2.47 37.26 -1.06
CA PRO A 341 -3.37 36.99 -2.18
C PRO A 341 -4.77 36.55 -1.77
N THR A 342 -5.78 36.95 -2.54
CA THR A 342 -7.18 36.50 -2.36
C THR A 342 -7.63 35.54 -3.47
N THR A 343 -6.68 34.86 -4.11
CA THR A 343 -6.91 33.97 -5.26
C THR A 343 -7.27 32.54 -4.82
N SER A 344 -7.87 31.78 -5.74
CA SER A 344 -8.24 30.37 -5.53
C SER A 344 -7.32 29.45 -6.33
N ALA A 345 -7.03 28.29 -5.75
CA ALA A 345 -6.38 27.17 -6.44
C ALA A 345 -7.19 26.72 -7.66
N TYR A 346 -6.51 26.08 -8.61
CA TYR A 346 -7.17 25.25 -9.62
C TYR A 346 -7.74 23.97 -8.99
N ASP A 347 -8.80 23.42 -9.57
CA ASP A 347 -9.32 22.10 -9.18
C ASP A 347 -8.35 20.99 -9.64
N TYR A 348 -8.07 20.03 -8.75
CA TYR A 348 -7.20 18.88 -8.99
C TYR A 348 -7.74 17.63 -8.25
N THR A 349 -7.28 16.45 -8.65
CA THR A 349 -7.52 15.19 -7.92
C THR A 349 -6.38 14.96 -6.94
N ASP A 350 -6.67 14.73 -5.65
CA ASP A 350 -5.66 14.24 -4.69
C ASP A 350 -5.18 12.86 -5.13
N SER A 351 -3.94 12.79 -5.60
CA SER A 351 -3.33 11.58 -6.15
C SER A 351 -1.82 11.70 -6.22
N CYS A 352 -1.14 10.56 -6.14
CA CYS A 352 0.32 10.46 -6.04
C CYS A 352 0.90 9.74 -7.27
N ASP A 353 0.46 10.20 -8.45
CA ASP A 353 0.86 9.72 -9.77
C ASP A 353 1.85 10.72 -10.39
N ASP A 354 2.72 10.25 -11.28
CA ASP A 354 3.54 11.14 -12.13
C ASP A 354 2.67 12.02 -13.04
N GLU A 355 3.28 13.02 -13.69
CA GLU A 355 2.71 13.60 -14.91
C GLU A 355 2.60 12.52 -16.00
N ALA A 356 1.59 12.60 -16.87
CA ALA A 356 1.29 11.50 -17.78
C ALA A 356 2.41 11.25 -18.81
N MET A 357 2.75 9.97 -19.03
CA MET A 357 3.80 9.55 -19.98
C MET A 357 3.60 10.10 -21.40
N SER A 358 2.38 10.46 -21.79
CA SER A 358 2.03 11.10 -23.07
C SER A 358 2.54 12.53 -23.23
N ASP A 359 2.72 13.25 -22.12
CA ASP A 359 3.14 14.64 -22.08
C ASP A 359 4.65 14.76 -21.81
N LEU A 360 5.23 13.74 -21.16
CA LEU A 360 6.64 13.62 -20.82
C LEU A 360 7.55 13.13 -21.98
N VAL A 361 7.40 13.71 -23.17
CA VAL A 361 8.12 13.27 -24.39
C VAL A 361 9.48 13.96 -24.51
N PRO A 362 10.63 13.25 -24.46
CA PRO A 362 11.96 13.86 -24.61
C PRO A 362 12.12 14.55 -25.98
N TYR A 363 12.72 15.74 -26.00
CA TYR A 363 13.01 16.48 -27.24
C TYR A 363 14.13 15.79 -28.03
N LEU A 364 15.18 15.35 -27.33
CA LEU A 364 16.17 14.42 -27.86
C LEU A 364 15.55 13.02 -27.87
N ALA A 365 14.98 12.67 -29.01
CA ALA A 365 14.32 11.38 -29.22
C ALA A 365 15.34 10.24 -29.31
N LEU A 366 15.25 9.29 -28.39
CA LEU A 366 16.04 8.06 -28.36
C LEU A 366 15.08 6.89 -28.07
N ASP A 367 15.17 5.84 -28.88
CA ASP A 367 14.33 4.64 -28.72
C ASP A 367 15.06 3.59 -27.86
N ALA A 368 14.32 2.90 -27.00
CA ALA A 368 14.77 1.68 -26.34
C ALA A 368 14.71 0.49 -27.31
N SER A 369 15.53 -0.54 -27.07
CA SER A 369 15.52 -1.78 -27.85
C SER A 369 14.39 -2.73 -27.40
N ASP A 370 14.31 -3.92 -28.03
CA ASP A 370 13.73 -5.08 -27.34
C ASP A 370 14.66 -5.52 -26.17
N PRO A 371 14.14 -6.19 -25.13
CA PRO A 371 14.93 -6.59 -23.97
C PRO A 371 15.88 -7.77 -24.22
N ASP A 372 17.17 -7.56 -23.99
CA ASP A 372 18.19 -8.62 -23.95
C ASP A 372 18.19 -9.34 -22.58
N ILE A 373 18.00 -8.60 -21.48
CA ILE A 373 17.86 -9.11 -20.10
C ILE A 373 16.69 -8.39 -19.40
N SER A 374 15.89 -9.12 -18.62
CA SER A 374 14.80 -8.55 -17.80
C SER A 374 14.72 -9.20 -16.42
N ASP A 375 14.79 -8.40 -15.35
CA ASP A 375 14.71 -8.85 -13.96
C ASP A 375 13.48 -8.27 -13.23
N ASP A 376 12.91 -9.03 -12.29
CA ASP A 376 11.61 -8.78 -11.63
C ASP A 376 11.78 -8.57 -10.12
N PHE A 377 11.54 -7.34 -9.68
CA PHE A 377 11.76 -6.83 -8.33
C PHE A 377 10.45 -6.61 -7.61
N ALA A 378 9.92 -7.70 -7.04
CA ALA A 378 8.80 -7.63 -6.11
C ALA A 378 9.17 -6.81 -4.85
N VAL A 379 8.53 -5.66 -4.70
CA VAL A 379 8.62 -4.74 -3.57
C VAL A 379 7.61 -5.14 -2.51
N THR A 380 8.10 -5.34 -1.28
CA THR A 380 7.26 -5.63 -0.12
C THR A 380 7.73 -4.90 1.14
N ILE A 381 6.83 -4.70 2.10
CA ILE A 381 7.19 -4.24 3.44
C ILE A 381 7.11 -5.42 4.40
N GLY A 382 8.14 -5.61 5.19
CA GLY A 382 8.21 -6.62 6.24
C GLY A 382 8.45 -6.01 7.61
N ARG A 383 8.77 -6.87 8.57
CA ARG A 383 9.37 -6.46 9.84
C ARG A 383 10.67 -7.20 10.05
N SER A 384 11.55 -6.58 10.82
CA SER A 384 12.74 -7.20 11.41
C SER A 384 12.79 -6.77 12.89
N GLY A 385 12.69 -7.72 13.81
CA GLY A 385 12.43 -7.41 15.22
C GLY A 385 11.12 -6.63 15.42
N ASN A 386 11.21 -5.42 16.00
CA ASN A 386 10.05 -4.52 16.16
C ASN A 386 9.86 -3.57 14.96
N VAL A 387 10.91 -3.33 14.19
CA VAL A 387 10.98 -2.28 13.16
C VAL A 387 10.44 -2.78 11.83
N PHE A 388 9.90 -1.87 11.03
CA PHE A 388 9.64 -2.08 9.61
C PHE A 388 10.96 -2.08 8.85
N LYS A 389 11.01 -2.88 7.80
CA LYS A 389 12.06 -2.84 6.78
C LYS A 389 11.41 -3.13 5.42
N TRP A 390 11.91 -2.48 4.39
CA TRP A 390 11.49 -2.73 3.01
C TRP A 390 12.35 -3.83 2.40
N PHE A 391 11.74 -4.54 1.47
CA PHE A 391 12.36 -5.63 0.76
C PHE A 391 12.11 -5.47 -0.73
N MET A 392 13.19 -5.33 -1.51
CA MET A 392 13.18 -5.39 -2.97
C MET A 392 13.73 -6.77 -3.36
N ALA A 393 13.08 -7.51 -4.26
CA ALA A 393 13.39 -8.93 -4.53
C ALA A 393 13.53 -9.82 -3.27
N ALA A 394 12.72 -9.55 -2.24
CA ALA A 394 12.76 -10.18 -0.91
C ALA A 394 14.05 -9.96 -0.07
N THR A 395 14.93 -9.05 -0.49
CA THR A 395 16.13 -8.60 0.24
C THR A 395 15.93 -7.20 0.81
N THR A 396 16.35 -6.97 2.06
CA THR A 396 16.40 -5.63 2.67
C THR A 396 17.84 -5.14 2.66
N PHE A 397 18.07 -3.94 2.14
CA PHE A 397 19.42 -3.42 1.90
C PHE A 397 20.16 -3.15 3.20
N VAL A 398 21.39 -3.64 3.33
CA VAL A 398 22.37 -3.27 4.36
C VAL A 398 23.78 -3.26 3.73
N ALA A 399 24.49 -2.14 3.83
CA ALA A 399 25.90 -2.02 3.42
C ALA A 399 26.79 -1.50 4.56
N GLU A 400 28.10 -1.68 4.44
CA GLU A 400 29.10 -1.35 5.48
C GLU A 400 29.87 -0.06 5.11
N TRP A 401 29.80 0.96 5.98
CA TRP A 401 30.46 2.25 5.75
C TRP A 401 31.98 2.16 5.59
N ASP A 402 32.58 1.23 6.31
CA ASP A 402 34.02 1.00 6.41
C ASP A 402 34.54 0.00 5.36
N ASN A 403 33.64 -0.57 4.56
CA ASN A 403 33.91 -1.56 3.51
C ASN A 403 33.02 -1.30 2.26
N PRO A 404 33.13 -0.14 1.60
CA PRO A 404 32.28 0.23 0.48
C PRO A 404 32.54 -0.65 -0.75
N THR A 405 31.54 -0.81 -1.62
CA THR A 405 31.60 -1.69 -2.81
C THR A 405 32.80 -1.41 -3.72
N LEU A 406 33.18 -0.14 -3.93
CA LEU A 406 34.38 0.20 -4.70
C LEU A 406 35.70 -0.23 -4.04
N LEU A 407 35.77 -0.33 -2.70
CA LEU A 407 36.94 -0.87 -2.01
C LEU A 407 37.02 -2.39 -2.21
N GLN A 408 35.91 -3.11 -2.10
CA GLN A 408 35.82 -4.55 -2.37
C GLN A 408 36.28 -4.85 -3.81
N ILE A 409 35.76 -4.11 -4.79
CA ILE A 409 36.16 -4.21 -6.22
C ILE A 409 37.64 -3.88 -6.43
N TYR A 410 38.18 -2.88 -5.72
CA TYR A 410 39.61 -2.53 -5.81
C TYR A 410 40.52 -3.62 -5.22
N GLU A 411 40.17 -4.17 -4.06
CA GLU A 411 40.92 -5.25 -3.40
C GLU A 411 40.78 -6.61 -4.12
N GLY A 412 39.79 -6.74 -5.00
CA GLY A 412 39.49 -7.97 -5.73
C GLY A 412 38.67 -8.97 -4.92
N ASP A 413 37.86 -8.47 -3.98
CA ASP A 413 36.89 -9.25 -3.22
C ASP A 413 35.54 -9.26 -3.96
N ASP A 414 35.13 -10.44 -4.41
CA ASP A 414 33.84 -10.70 -5.06
C ASP A 414 32.78 -11.26 -4.08
N THR A 415 33.07 -11.30 -2.77
CA THR A 415 32.22 -11.94 -1.75
C THR A 415 31.16 -11.01 -1.15
N TYR A 416 30.48 -10.25 -2.01
CA TYR A 416 29.35 -9.40 -1.64
C TYR A 416 28.31 -10.14 -0.78
N THR A 417 27.74 -9.46 0.21
CA THR A 417 26.72 -10.06 1.08
C THR A 417 25.33 -10.04 0.44
N ASP A 418 24.49 -11.04 0.74
CA ASP A 418 23.07 -11.06 0.36
C ASP A 418 22.37 -9.71 0.68
N ALA A 419 22.71 -9.11 1.82
CA ALA A 419 22.10 -7.86 2.29
C ALA A 419 22.60 -6.62 1.54
N SER A 420 23.83 -6.62 1.03
CA SER A 420 24.34 -5.54 0.17
C SER A 420 23.68 -5.51 -1.22
N HIS A 421 22.90 -6.55 -1.57
CA HIS A 421 21.96 -6.57 -2.69
C HIS A 421 22.57 -6.10 -4.03
N VAL A 422 23.74 -6.65 -4.36
CA VAL A 422 24.46 -6.41 -5.61
C VAL A 422 23.81 -7.20 -6.75
N ILE A 423 23.63 -6.54 -7.89
CA ILE A 423 23.39 -7.16 -9.20
C ILE A 423 24.56 -6.81 -10.10
N GLU A 424 25.21 -7.82 -10.66
CA GLU A 424 26.29 -7.62 -11.63
C GLU A 424 25.73 -7.48 -13.05
N LEU A 425 26.11 -6.40 -13.73
CA LEU A 425 25.77 -6.14 -15.14
C LEU A 425 27.09 -6.12 -15.95
N PRO A 426 27.65 -7.28 -16.32
CA PRO A 426 29.05 -7.38 -16.75
C PRO A 426 29.28 -7.00 -18.23
N THR A 427 28.23 -6.98 -19.06
CA THR A 427 28.35 -6.67 -20.48
C THR A 427 28.37 -5.16 -20.71
N ALA A 428 29.15 -4.70 -21.68
CA ALA A 428 29.16 -3.32 -22.13
C ALA A 428 28.10 -3.05 -23.19
N ASP A 429 27.44 -1.89 -23.06
CA ASP A 429 26.58 -1.26 -24.05
C ASP A 429 25.31 -2.07 -24.41
N GLU A 430 24.82 -2.95 -23.51
CA GLU A 430 23.57 -3.70 -23.66
C GLU A 430 22.39 -3.04 -22.93
N TRP A 431 21.15 -3.27 -23.36
CA TRP A 431 19.97 -2.72 -22.68
C TRP A 431 19.41 -3.69 -21.63
N VAL A 432 19.26 -3.19 -20.40
CA VAL A 432 18.79 -3.93 -19.23
C VAL A 432 17.46 -3.39 -18.73
N TYR A 433 16.56 -4.27 -18.29
CA TYR A 433 15.16 -3.93 -18.01
C TYR A 433 14.77 -4.37 -16.61
N PHE A 434 14.29 -3.42 -15.80
CA PHE A 434 13.89 -3.63 -14.42
C PHE A 434 12.38 -3.50 -14.31
N ILE A 435 11.71 -4.60 -14.00
CA ILE A 435 10.29 -4.63 -13.63
C ILE A 435 10.24 -4.46 -12.11
N ILE A 436 9.66 -3.36 -11.63
CA ILE A 436 9.52 -3.06 -10.21
C ILE A 436 8.02 -3.08 -9.90
N GLU A 437 7.54 -4.00 -9.05
CA GLU A 437 6.11 -4.10 -8.73
C GLU A 437 5.82 -4.17 -7.23
N THR A 438 4.69 -3.60 -6.80
CA THR A 438 4.27 -3.57 -5.40
C THR A 438 2.81 -3.99 -5.25
N THR A 439 2.52 -4.77 -4.21
CA THR A 439 1.13 -5.03 -3.78
C THR A 439 0.70 -4.20 -2.56
N ASN A 440 1.59 -3.34 -2.05
CA ASN A 440 1.28 -2.33 -1.05
C ASN A 440 0.65 -1.11 -1.74
N ALA A 441 -0.42 -0.55 -1.16
CA ALA A 441 -1.09 0.66 -1.67
C ALA A 441 -0.31 1.97 -1.39
N VAL A 442 1.01 1.89 -1.17
CA VAL A 442 1.91 3.03 -0.95
C VAL A 442 2.67 3.24 -2.27
N PRO A 443 2.66 4.46 -2.84
CA PRO A 443 3.47 4.81 -4.01
C PRO A 443 4.88 5.19 -3.57
N HIS A 444 5.86 5.08 -4.48
CA HIS A 444 7.27 5.25 -4.16
C HIS A 444 8.03 5.94 -5.30
N PRO A 445 8.65 7.11 -5.11
CA PRO A 445 9.61 7.64 -6.08
C PRO A 445 10.84 6.73 -6.08
N ILE A 446 11.17 6.14 -7.23
CA ILE A 446 12.36 5.32 -7.45
C ILE A 446 13.40 6.16 -8.18
N HIS A 447 14.61 6.22 -7.61
CA HIS A 447 15.79 6.87 -8.19
C HIS A 447 16.83 5.83 -8.61
N LEU A 448 17.55 6.09 -9.69
CA LEU A 448 18.72 5.34 -10.15
C LEU A 448 19.90 6.29 -10.35
N HIS A 449 21.05 5.93 -9.80
CA HIS A 449 22.28 6.69 -9.95
C HIS A 449 22.96 6.37 -11.30
N GLY A 450 23.76 7.32 -11.80
CA GLY A 450 24.61 7.12 -12.98
C GLY A 450 23.90 7.09 -14.34
N HIS A 451 22.56 7.13 -14.39
CA HIS A 451 21.77 6.92 -15.62
C HIS A 451 20.47 7.74 -15.65
N ASP A 452 20.12 8.27 -16.83
CA ASP A 452 18.73 8.63 -17.15
C ASP A 452 18.04 7.39 -17.74
N PHE A 453 17.13 6.74 -17.00
CA PHE A 453 16.41 5.56 -17.50
C PHE A 453 15.18 5.94 -18.31
N SER A 454 14.83 5.09 -19.27
CA SER A 454 13.55 5.12 -19.99
C SER A 454 12.43 4.52 -19.13
N ILE A 455 11.33 5.24 -18.94
CA ILE A 455 10.07 4.71 -18.38
C ILE A 455 9.30 4.03 -19.51
N LEU A 456 9.24 2.70 -19.46
CA LEU A 456 8.70 1.87 -20.54
C LEU A 456 7.24 1.51 -20.30
N ALA A 457 6.85 1.33 -19.05
CA ALA A 457 5.45 1.24 -18.63
C ALA A 457 5.29 1.60 -17.15
N GLN A 458 4.18 2.22 -16.79
CA GLN A 458 3.86 2.62 -15.42
C GLN A 458 2.35 2.47 -15.21
N GLY A 459 1.91 1.91 -14.08
CA GLY A 459 0.48 1.76 -13.83
C GLY A 459 0.09 0.93 -12.61
N THR A 460 -1.20 0.65 -12.47
CA THR A 460 -1.78 -0.11 -11.34
C THR A 460 -2.03 -1.59 -11.68
N GLY A 461 -1.95 -2.46 -10.68
CA GLY A 461 -1.91 -3.92 -10.84
C GLY A 461 -0.47 -4.45 -10.75
N THR A 462 -0.29 -5.77 -10.69
CA THR A 462 1.04 -6.37 -10.83
C THR A 462 1.39 -6.53 -12.31
N TYR A 463 2.66 -6.38 -12.69
CA TYR A 463 3.11 -6.44 -14.09
C TYR A 463 2.65 -7.73 -14.76
N ALA A 464 2.84 -8.88 -14.10
CA ALA A 464 2.41 -10.20 -14.56
C ALA A 464 0.88 -10.40 -14.64
N THR A 465 0.06 -9.49 -14.09
CA THR A 465 -1.41 -9.49 -14.30
C THR A 465 -1.87 -8.49 -15.35
N VAL A 466 -1.08 -7.47 -15.67
CA VAL A 466 -1.42 -6.44 -16.66
C VAL A 466 -0.82 -6.73 -18.05
N SER A 467 0.40 -7.28 -18.13
CA SER A 467 1.20 -7.41 -19.37
C SER A 467 1.12 -6.13 -20.22
N PRO A 468 1.58 -4.98 -19.68
CA PRO A 468 1.48 -3.72 -20.37
C PRO A 468 2.32 -3.72 -21.65
N THR A 469 1.82 -3.04 -22.68
CA THR A 469 2.62 -2.73 -23.87
C THR A 469 3.72 -1.75 -23.48
N LEU A 470 4.98 -2.14 -23.63
CA LEU A 470 6.12 -1.25 -23.38
C LEU A 470 6.21 -0.16 -24.46
N GLN A 471 6.37 1.09 -24.05
CA GLN A 471 6.69 2.20 -24.94
C GLN A 471 8.20 2.19 -25.23
N LEU A 472 8.59 1.55 -26.34
CA LEU A 472 10.00 1.50 -26.76
C LEU A 472 10.39 2.71 -27.63
N THR A 473 9.45 3.30 -28.37
CA THR A 473 9.70 4.50 -29.21
C THR A 473 9.59 5.78 -28.38
N ASN A 474 10.70 6.53 -28.30
CA ASN A 474 10.91 7.72 -27.46
C ASN A 474 10.09 7.74 -26.14
N PRO A 475 10.29 6.77 -25.23
CA PRO A 475 9.73 6.81 -23.89
C PRO A 475 10.14 8.07 -23.12
N PRO A 476 9.37 8.49 -22.09
CA PRO A 476 9.86 9.40 -21.07
C PRO A 476 11.19 8.88 -20.52
N ARG A 477 12.22 9.71 -20.46
CA ARG A 477 13.56 9.35 -19.99
C ARG A 477 14.01 10.33 -18.92
N ARG A 478 14.37 9.85 -17.73
CA ARG A 478 14.68 10.66 -16.54
C ARG A 478 15.36 9.82 -15.46
N ASP A 479 15.72 10.42 -14.31
CA ASP A 479 16.41 9.72 -13.22
C ASP A 479 15.54 9.46 -11.96
N VAL A 480 14.33 10.03 -11.85
CA VAL A 480 13.36 9.64 -10.79
C VAL A 480 11.93 9.43 -11.33
N ALA A 481 11.31 8.28 -11.05
CA ALA A 481 9.93 7.97 -11.47
C ALA A 481 9.11 7.30 -10.37
N MET A 482 7.80 7.52 -10.36
CA MET A 482 6.89 6.95 -9.36
C MET A 482 6.55 5.48 -9.68
N LEU A 483 6.83 4.59 -8.73
CA LEU A 483 6.18 3.27 -8.62
C LEU A 483 4.77 3.48 -8.02
N PRO A 484 3.66 3.21 -8.76
CA PRO A 484 2.32 3.47 -8.24
C PRO A 484 1.92 2.50 -7.12
N GLY A 485 1.11 2.97 -6.18
CA GLY A 485 0.61 2.15 -5.08
C GLY A 485 -0.29 1.00 -5.57
N GLY A 486 0.09 -0.24 -5.25
CA GLY A 486 -0.54 -1.45 -5.77
C GLY A 486 -0.30 -1.65 -7.27
N GLY A 487 0.82 -1.13 -7.78
CA GLY A 487 1.16 -1.00 -9.19
C GLY A 487 2.52 -1.55 -9.58
N TYR A 488 2.95 -1.16 -10.77
CA TYR A 488 4.26 -1.48 -11.36
C TYR A 488 4.87 -0.23 -12.02
N LEU A 489 6.20 -0.25 -12.11
CA LEU A 489 7.04 0.65 -12.88
C LEU A 489 8.05 -0.24 -13.62
N VAL A 490 8.14 -0.09 -14.95
CA VAL A 490 9.14 -0.77 -15.78
C VAL A 490 10.06 0.28 -16.35
N ILE A 491 11.35 0.13 -16.04
CA ILE A 491 12.41 1.02 -16.54
C ILE A 491 13.43 0.22 -17.36
N GLY A 492 14.11 0.89 -18.27
CA GLY A 492 15.26 0.33 -18.98
C GLY A 492 16.32 1.36 -19.28
N PHE A 493 17.58 0.94 -19.27
CA PHE A 493 18.74 1.78 -19.56
C PHE A 493 19.84 0.94 -20.22
N GLN A 494 20.92 1.57 -20.70
CA GLN A 494 22.03 0.92 -21.39
C GLN A 494 23.28 0.85 -20.50
N THR A 495 24.00 -0.27 -20.49
CA THR A 495 25.21 -0.47 -19.68
C THR A 495 26.44 0.25 -20.26
N ASP A 496 26.36 1.56 -20.41
CA ASP A 496 27.38 2.41 -21.05
C ASP A 496 28.36 3.10 -20.08
N ASN A 497 28.23 2.88 -18.77
CA ASN A 497 28.87 3.70 -17.72
C ASN A 497 29.32 2.86 -16.50
N PRO A 498 30.55 2.27 -16.53
CA PRO A 498 31.08 1.45 -15.45
C PRO A 498 31.03 2.11 -14.07
N GLY A 499 30.47 1.40 -13.09
CA GLY A 499 30.37 1.88 -11.72
C GLY A 499 29.58 0.96 -10.79
N ALA A 500 29.64 1.27 -9.50
CA ALA A 500 28.67 0.77 -8.53
C ALA A 500 27.58 1.85 -8.34
N TRP A 501 26.36 1.58 -8.80
CA TRP A 501 25.25 2.53 -8.86
C TRP A 501 24.12 2.11 -7.92
N LEU A 502 23.62 3.04 -7.09
CA LEU A 502 22.48 2.78 -6.21
C LEU A 502 21.16 2.89 -6.99
N MET A 503 20.20 1.98 -6.73
CA MET A 503 18.80 2.18 -7.09
C MET A 503 17.93 2.03 -5.83
N HIS A 504 17.14 3.05 -5.50
CA HIS A 504 16.43 3.12 -4.23
C HIS A 504 15.12 3.90 -4.30
N CYS A 505 14.27 3.75 -3.28
CA CYS A 505 13.18 4.70 -3.09
C CYS A 505 13.69 6.00 -2.46
N HIS A 506 13.30 7.17 -2.97
CA HIS A 506 13.80 8.47 -2.51
C HIS A 506 13.08 9.04 -1.27
N ILE A 507 12.13 8.30 -0.68
CA ILE A 507 11.56 8.61 0.64
C ILE A 507 12.61 8.25 1.70
N GLY A 508 13.10 9.24 2.46
CA GLY A 508 14.26 9.06 3.35
C GLY A 508 14.06 7.99 4.43
N TRP A 509 12.84 7.85 4.95
CA TRP A 509 12.46 6.77 5.85
C TRP A 509 12.66 5.40 5.20
N HIS A 510 12.22 5.24 3.94
CA HIS A 510 12.25 3.98 3.21
C HIS A 510 13.67 3.58 2.78
N THR A 511 14.54 4.52 2.38
CA THR A 511 15.97 4.25 2.12
C THR A 511 16.68 3.72 3.36
N SER A 512 16.42 4.35 4.51
CA SER A 512 16.95 3.95 5.82
C SER A 512 16.38 2.60 6.28
N GLU A 513 15.11 2.34 5.97
CA GLU A 513 14.46 1.05 6.14
C GLU A 513 14.87 -0.01 5.09
N GLY A 514 15.89 0.25 4.26
CA GLY A 514 16.51 -0.72 3.36
C GLY A 514 15.80 -0.92 2.02
N PHE A 515 15.02 0.06 1.55
CA PHE A 515 14.37 -0.01 0.24
C PHE A 515 15.33 0.35 -0.92
N ALA A 516 16.33 -0.49 -1.14
CA ALA A 516 17.34 -0.29 -2.17
C ALA A 516 17.93 -1.60 -2.74
N LEU A 517 18.65 -1.45 -3.84
CA LEU A 517 19.63 -2.39 -4.38
C LEU A 517 20.82 -1.61 -4.95
N GLN A 518 21.88 -2.30 -5.37
CA GLN A 518 22.96 -1.68 -6.13
C GLN A 518 23.35 -2.49 -7.38
N LEU A 519 23.73 -1.78 -8.44
CA LEU A 519 24.12 -2.32 -9.72
C LEU A 519 25.64 -2.17 -9.86
N VAL A 520 26.36 -3.28 -9.93
CA VAL A 520 27.81 -3.30 -10.24
C VAL A 520 27.93 -3.50 -11.75
N GLU A 521 28.02 -2.38 -12.45
CA GLU A 521 28.06 -2.31 -13.89
C GLU A 521 29.50 -2.42 -14.40
N ARG A 522 29.77 -3.42 -15.24
CA ARG A 522 31.04 -3.63 -15.94
C ARG A 522 32.25 -3.63 -14.98
N ALA A 523 32.18 -4.48 -13.96
CA ALA A 523 33.18 -4.57 -12.87
C ALA A 523 34.66 -4.54 -13.34
N SER A 524 34.97 -5.13 -14.49
CA SER A 524 36.32 -5.13 -15.10
C SER A 524 36.87 -3.75 -15.44
N ASP A 525 35.99 -2.79 -15.69
CA ASP A 525 36.34 -1.44 -16.16
C ASP A 525 36.46 -0.47 -14.97
N ILE A 526 35.78 -0.77 -13.85
CA ILE A 526 35.67 0.11 -12.66
C ILE A 526 37.03 0.40 -12.03
N THR A 527 37.91 -0.60 -11.88
CA THR A 527 39.22 -0.42 -11.20
C THR A 527 40.11 0.63 -11.88
N ALA A 528 39.88 0.94 -13.16
CA ALA A 528 40.59 1.98 -13.89
C ALA A 528 40.13 3.42 -13.57
N LEU A 529 38.99 3.57 -12.88
CA LEU A 529 38.41 4.86 -12.48
C LEU A 529 38.78 5.28 -11.05
N ILE A 530 39.19 4.32 -10.20
CA ILE A 530 39.40 4.52 -8.76
C ILE A 530 40.75 5.20 -8.49
N ASP A 531 40.74 6.30 -7.74
CA ASP A 531 41.93 6.79 -7.03
C ASP A 531 42.06 6.03 -5.69
N GLU A 532 42.98 5.06 -5.68
CA GLU A 532 43.36 4.26 -4.51
C GLU A 532 43.66 5.13 -3.28
N THR A 533 44.37 6.25 -3.47
CA THR A 533 44.82 7.08 -2.35
C THR A 533 43.63 7.81 -1.72
N VAL A 534 42.77 8.42 -2.54
CA VAL A 534 41.57 9.13 -2.04
C VAL A 534 40.62 8.16 -1.34
N LEU A 535 40.39 6.97 -1.90
CA LEU A 535 39.50 5.97 -1.30
C LEU A 535 40.09 5.42 0.02
N SER A 536 41.35 4.97 0.01
CA SER A 536 42.01 4.39 1.19
C SER A 536 42.22 5.40 2.32
N ASP A 537 42.61 6.65 2.02
CA ASP A 537 42.79 7.68 3.06
C ASP A 537 41.44 8.08 3.68
N THR A 538 40.37 8.21 2.88
CA THR A 538 39.01 8.50 3.39
C THR A 538 38.52 7.39 4.32
N CYS A 539 38.67 6.12 3.90
CA CYS A 539 38.31 4.97 4.74
C CYS A 539 39.19 4.85 6.00
N THR A 540 40.49 5.17 5.90
CA THR A 540 41.40 5.17 7.06
C THR A 540 41.03 6.26 8.08
N ALA A 541 40.66 7.45 7.61
CA ALA A 541 40.18 8.53 8.47
C ALA A 541 38.84 8.18 9.13
N TRP A 542 37.88 7.61 8.37
CA TRP A 542 36.61 7.11 8.90
C TRP A 542 36.81 6.05 9.99
N ASN A 543 37.64 5.04 9.73
CA ASN A 543 37.90 3.95 10.67
C ASN A 543 38.63 4.44 11.94
N THR A 544 39.46 5.48 11.81
CA THR A 544 40.07 6.18 12.94
C THR A 544 39.02 6.94 13.76
N TYR A 545 38.10 7.65 13.10
CA TYR A 545 37.00 8.36 13.76
C TYR A 545 36.06 7.39 14.50
N VAL A 546 35.57 6.34 13.83
CA VAL A 546 34.72 5.29 14.41
C VAL A 546 35.38 4.64 15.63
N SER A 547 36.66 4.25 15.51
CA SER A 547 37.43 3.67 16.62
C SER A 547 37.58 4.59 17.83
N SER A 548 37.49 5.91 17.64
CA SER A 548 37.63 6.92 18.71
C SER A 548 36.29 7.36 19.32
N SER A 549 35.21 7.33 18.52
CA SER A 549 33.88 7.86 18.86
C SER A 549 32.91 6.78 19.33
N GLY A 550 33.06 5.54 18.85
CA GLY A 550 32.13 4.44 19.11
C GLY A 550 30.81 4.53 18.33
N VAL A 551 30.76 5.32 17.25
CA VAL A 551 29.62 5.36 16.32
C VAL A 551 29.50 4.00 15.60
N VAL A 552 28.28 3.50 15.44
CA VAL A 552 27.94 2.26 14.74
C VAL A 552 26.70 2.49 13.88
N SER A 553 26.54 1.73 12.79
CA SER A 553 25.32 1.72 11.98
C SER A 553 24.18 0.99 12.70
N SER A 554 22.94 1.38 12.41
CA SER A 554 21.71 0.87 13.02
C SER A 554 20.70 0.29 12.02
N ASP A 555 20.91 0.50 10.73
CA ASP A 555 19.87 0.34 9.72
C ASP A 555 20.44 -0.18 8.37
N SER A 556 20.12 0.44 7.23
CA SER A 556 20.61 0.02 5.91
C SER A 556 22.06 0.40 5.63
N GLY A 557 22.71 1.19 6.50
CA GLY A 557 24.08 1.68 6.25
C GLY A 557 24.15 2.74 5.15
N LEU A 558 23.02 3.05 4.52
CA LEU A 558 22.75 4.35 3.92
C LEU A 558 22.27 5.35 5.01
N ALA A 559 21.95 4.90 6.24
CA ALA A 559 21.54 5.75 7.36
C ALA A 559 22.06 5.37 8.78
N ASN A 560 21.64 6.11 9.82
CA ASN A 560 22.14 5.99 11.21
C ASN A 560 21.24 6.62 12.30
N TYR A 561 21.04 5.93 13.44
CA TYR A 561 21.31 6.50 14.76
C TYR A 561 21.79 5.45 15.80
N GLY A 562 22.95 5.69 16.44
CA GLY A 562 23.58 4.73 17.35
C GLY A 562 24.28 5.23 18.63
N ALA A 563 24.12 6.49 19.06
CA ALA A 563 24.95 7.08 20.13
C ALA A 563 24.19 7.70 21.32
N LEU A 564 23.82 6.88 22.32
CA LEU A 564 23.09 7.23 23.56
C LEU A 564 23.58 8.50 24.32
N ILE A 565 23.06 9.67 23.96
CA ILE A 565 23.14 10.88 24.80
C ILE A 565 22.02 10.85 25.84
N ASP A 566 22.33 10.20 26.97
CA ASP A 566 21.55 10.30 28.21
C ASP A 566 21.36 11.77 28.62
N SER A 567 20.15 12.29 28.43
CA SER A 567 19.78 13.69 28.66
C SER A 567 19.94 14.15 30.12
N ASN A 568 20.24 13.24 31.05
CA ASN A 568 20.59 13.57 32.44
C ASN A 568 22.08 13.91 32.64
N LYS A 569 22.96 13.72 31.65
CA LYS A 569 24.42 13.92 31.81
C LYS A 569 24.95 15.27 31.34
N CYS A 570 24.30 15.95 30.40
CA CYS A 570 24.82 17.23 29.88
C CYS A 570 24.84 18.34 30.96
N LEU A 571 23.88 18.30 31.90
CA LEU A 571 23.84 19.19 33.08
C LEU A 571 24.91 18.89 34.15
N ALA A 572 25.68 17.80 34.03
CA ALA A 572 26.65 17.37 35.04
C ALA A 572 28.11 17.74 34.74
N GLN A 573 28.48 18.05 33.48
CA GLN A 573 29.89 18.24 33.09
C GLN A 573 30.31 19.68 32.78
N GLN A 574 29.39 20.61 32.48
CA GLN A 574 29.74 22.04 32.45
C GLN A 574 29.99 22.65 33.86
N ALA A 575 29.56 21.97 34.93
CA ALA A 575 29.74 22.44 36.31
C ALA A 575 31.15 22.22 36.90
N ALA A 576 32.08 21.60 36.16
CA ALA A 576 33.29 21.01 36.75
C ALA A 576 34.64 21.49 36.13
N LYS A 577 34.71 22.69 35.53
CA LYS A 577 35.96 23.18 34.89
C LYS A 577 36.35 24.66 35.11
N THR A 578 35.81 25.33 36.15
CA THR A 578 36.02 26.79 36.35
C THR A 578 36.51 27.21 37.75
N VAL A 579 37.39 26.43 38.39
CA VAL A 579 38.06 26.85 39.65
C VAL A 579 39.55 26.47 39.67
N ALA A 580 40.42 27.28 39.03
CA ALA A 580 41.87 27.15 39.23
C ALA A 580 42.79 28.34 38.81
N HIS A 581 42.47 29.63 39.04
CA HIS A 581 43.53 30.60 39.42
C HIS A 581 43.08 32.00 39.90
N ARG A 582 43.76 32.45 40.97
CA ARG A 582 44.07 33.84 41.42
C ARG A 582 42.90 34.86 41.53
N GLN A 583 42.42 35.22 42.72
CA GLN A 583 43.05 35.97 43.84
C GLN A 583 42.85 37.50 43.77
N THR A 584 42.14 38.05 44.78
CA THR A 584 42.09 39.48 45.21
C THR A 584 41.52 40.49 44.18
N VAL A 585 40.76 41.53 44.54
CA VAL A 585 40.81 42.40 45.73
C VAL A 585 39.40 42.76 46.26
N GLU A 586 39.29 43.03 47.56
CA GLU A 586 38.12 43.54 48.33
C GLU A 586 38.41 44.98 48.85
N PRO A 587 37.50 45.73 49.53
CA PRO A 587 36.02 45.66 49.63
C PRO A 587 35.36 47.08 49.47
N LEU A 588 34.04 47.19 49.69
CA LEU A 588 33.41 48.25 50.54
C LEU A 588 31.90 47.98 50.82
N PHE A 589 31.36 48.65 51.84
CA PHE A 589 30.15 48.32 52.66
C PHE A 589 29.23 49.58 52.84
N PRO A 590 28.05 49.59 53.54
CA PRO A 590 26.98 48.58 53.80
C PRO A 590 25.51 49.16 53.61
N PRO A 591 24.45 49.07 54.48
CA PRO A 591 23.10 48.58 54.07
C PRO A 591 21.86 49.39 54.57
N GLN A 592 20.61 48.85 54.49
CA GLN A 592 19.65 48.65 55.63
C GLN A 592 18.18 48.24 55.28
N ARG A 593 17.64 47.25 56.05
CA ARG A 593 16.27 47.14 56.70
C ARG A 593 14.95 47.14 55.86
N SER A 594 13.80 46.59 56.32
CA SER A 594 13.47 45.58 57.38
C SER A 594 11.98 45.11 57.38
N SER A 595 11.69 44.06 58.18
CA SER A 595 10.43 43.77 58.95
C SER A 595 9.15 43.17 58.30
N GLN A 596 8.45 42.33 59.10
CA GLN A 596 7.19 41.56 58.90
C GLN A 596 5.96 42.36 59.47
N PRO A 597 4.71 41.82 59.71
CA PRO A 597 4.09 40.48 59.51
C PRO A 597 2.62 40.46 58.96
N ALA A 598 1.91 39.32 59.12
CA ALA A 598 0.50 39.01 58.68
C ALA A 598 -0.59 39.49 59.71
N PRO A 599 -1.94 39.16 59.67
CA PRO A 599 -2.58 37.81 59.51
C PRO A 599 -3.99 37.76 58.82
N GLU A 600 -4.89 36.86 59.25
CA GLU A 600 -6.08 36.27 58.57
C GLU A 600 -7.51 36.90 58.75
N GLN A 601 -8.49 36.34 57.98
CA GLN A 601 -9.88 35.90 58.36
C GLN A 601 -11.17 36.76 58.08
N ALA A 602 -11.97 36.25 57.11
CA ALA A 602 -13.37 35.73 57.23
C ALA A 602 -14.69 36.56 56.98
N HIS A 603 -15.74 35.78 56.62
CA HIS A 603 -17.23 35.97 56.72
C HIS A 603 -18.12 36.78 55.71
N GLU A 604 -18.87 36.02 54.87
CA GLU A 604 -20.36 35.94 54.73
C GLU A 604 -21.32 36.88 53.91
N LEU A 605 -22.38 36.21 53.38
CA LEU A 605 -23.79 36.63 53.09
C LEU A 605 -24.23 37.31 51.76
N LYS A 606 -25.58 37.37 51.55
CA LYS A 606 -26.33 37.57 50.26
C LYS A 606 -27.28 38.84 50.26
N PRO A 607 -28.42 38.93 49.50
CA PRO A 607 -28.59 39.76 48.28
C PRO A 607 -29.76 40.80 48.32
N PRO A 608 -30.01 41.60 47.26
CA PRO A 608 -31.20 41.44 46.37
C PRO A 608 -30.91 41.75 44.86
N ARG A 609 -31.68 41.41 43.79
CA ARG A 609 -33.14 41.54 43.41
C ARG A 609 -33.58 43.01 43.16
N ILE A 610 -34.41 43.41 42.16
CA ILE A 610 -35.27 42.71 41.15
C ILE A 610 -35.68 43.67 39.96
N ARG A 611 -36.72 43.32 39.15
CA ARG A 611 -37.42 44.03 38.01
C ARG A 611 -36.98 43.65 36.57
N GLU A 612 -37.79 43.93 35.53
CA GLU A 612 -38.83 43.04 34.94
C GLU A 612 -39.38 43.56 33.56
N ILE A 613 -40.20 42.75 32.85
CA ILE A 613 -41.18 43.10 31.75
C ILE A 613 -40.62 43.35 30.32
N TYR A 614 -41.04 42.68 29.22
CA TYR A 614 -41.90 41.48 28.97
C TYR A 614 -41.37 40.71 27.72
N THR A 615 -42.00 40.24 26.60
CA THR A 615 -43.36 40.14 25.99
C THR A 615 -43.29 39.14 24.79
N SER A 616 -44.35 38.57 24.18
CA SER A 616 -45.21 37.47 24.70
C SER A 616 -45.95 36.65 23.60
N SER A 617 -45.77 35.32 23.52
CA SER A 617 -46.65 34.29 22.87
C SER A 617 -46.65 34.18 21.31
N PRO A 618 -47.10 33.05 20.68
CA PRO A 618 -48.38 32.35 20.94
C PRO A 618 -48.38 30.83 21.23
N GLN A 619 -49.26 30.46 22.17
CA GLN A 619 -50.12 29.26 22.24
C GLN A 619 -49.56 27.86 22.58
N CYS A 620 -50.37 27.13 23.38
CA CYS A 620 -50.20 25.73 23.76
C CYS A 620 -51.47 24.94 23.43
N VAL A 621 -51.36 23.63 23.18
CA VAL A 621 -52.50 22.70 23.29
C VAL A 621 -52.62 22.23 24.74
N LYS A 622 -53.84 22.19 25.29
CA LYS A 622 -54.12 21.68 26.64
C LYS A 622 -54.32 20.17 26.63
N VAL A 623 -53.78 19.48 27.64
CA VAL A 623 -54.29 18.19 28.11
C VAL A 623 -54.74 18.37 29.57
N GLY A 624 -55.92 17.88 29.92
CA GLY A 624 -56.52 18.07 31.25
C GLY A 624 -56.03 17.07 32.30
N PRO A 625 -56.28 17.35 33.60
CA PRO A 625 -55.90 16.44 34.69
C PRO A 625 -56.84 15.22 34.74
N ASN A 626 -56.47 14.13 34.08
CA ASN A 626 -57.27 12.89 34.12
C ASN A 626 -56.47 11.59 33.84
N SER A 627 -55.20 11.52 34.27
CA SER A 627 -54.31 10.37 34.00
C SER A 627 -53.92 9.52 35.22
N MET A 628 -54.10 9.98 36.47
CA MET A 628 -53.76 9.16 37.65
C MET A 628 -54.82 8.10 37.99
N ALA A 629 -56.10 8.33 37.68
CA ALA A 629 -57.18 7.37 37.95
C ALA A 629 -56.97 6.01 37.25
N VAL A 630 -56.44 6.03 36.02
CA VAL A 630 -56.22 4.81 35.21
C VAL A 630 -55.11 3.92 35.80
N LEU A 631 -54.12 4.51 36.50
CA LEU A 631 -53.03 3.74 37.08
C LEU A 631 -53.47 3.01 38.36
N ASP A 632 -54.25 3.69 39.21
CA ASP A 632 -54.80 3.08 40.43
C ASP A 632 -55.84 1.99 40.11
N ASP A 633 -56.71 2.18 39.11
CA ASP A 633 -57.64 1.14 38.64
C ASP A 633 -56.90 -0.08 38.05
N LEU A 634 -55.79 0.12 37.34
CA LEU A 634 -54.94 -0.99 36.84
C LEU A 634 -54.27 -1.76 37.99
N VAL A 635 -53.75 -1.07 39.00
CA VAL A 635 -53.12 -1.68 40.18
C VAL A 635 -54.16 -2.42 41.03
N ALA A 636 -55.30 -1.80 41.31
CA ALA A 636 -56.39 -2.40 42.09
C ALA A 636 -57.05 -3.58 41.34
N GLY A 637 -57.30 -3.44 40.04
CA GLY A 637 -57.80 -4.50 39.18
C GLY A 637 -56.87 -5.71 39.15
N GLY A 638 -55.56 -5.46 38.97
CA GLY A 638 -54.52 -6.49 39.05
C GLY A 638 -54.46 -7.19 40.41
N TYR A 639 -54.56 -6.45 41.52
CA TYR A 639 -54.63 -7.01 42.87
C TYR A 639 -55.85 -7.94 43.05
N SER A 640 -57.02 -7.54 42.54
CA SER A 640 -58.25 -8.34 42.65
C SER A 640 -58.23 -9.64 41.83
N LEU A 641 -57.50 -9.63 40.71
CA LEU A 641 -57.24 -10.81 39.87
C LEU A 641 -56.24 -11.76 40.54
N ALA A 642 -55.13 -11.24 41.06
CA ALA A 642 -54.10 -12.01 41.76
C ALA A 642 -54.65 -12.76 42.99
N GLN A 643 -55.57 -12.14 43.74
CA GLN A 643 -56.20 -12.77 44.91
C GLN A 643 -57.27 -13.83 44.57
N ARG A 644 -57.82 -13.86 43.35
CA ARG A 644 -58.93 -14.77 42.98
C ARG A 644 -58.50 -16.09 42.37
N ASP A 645 -57.32 -16.18 41.77
CA ASP A 645 -56.74 -17.46 41.36
C ASP A 645 -55.23 -17.49 41.67
N TRP A 646 -54.83 -18.42 42.54
CA TRP A 646 -53.43 -18.64 42.89
C TRP A 646 -52.58 -19.00 41.67
N ARG A 647 -53.18 -19.59 40.62
CA ARG A 647 -52.51 -19.88 39.34
C ARG A 647 -52.08 -18.60 38.62
N VAL A 648 -52.91 -17.55 38.65
CA VAL A 648 -52.56 -16.24 38.08
C VAL A 648 -51.40 -15.63 38.87
N THR A 649 -51.43 -15.70 40.19
CA THR A 649 -50.31 -15.23 41.04
C THR A 649 -49.02 -16.01 40.79
N VAL A 650 -49.08 -17.34 40.63
CA VAL A 650 -47.90 -18.17 40.28
C VAL A 650 -47.38 -17.84 38.87
N VAL A 651 -48.25 -17.61 37.89
CA VAL A 651 -47.84 -17.18 36.54
C VAL A 651 -47.19 -15.79 36.57
N VAL A 652 -47.79 -14.81 37.24
CA VAL A 652 -47.19 -13.46 37.36
C VAL A 652 -45.87 -13.51 38.12
N ALA A 653 -45.78 -14.25 39.23
CA ALA A 653 -44.54 -14.39 40.01
C ALA A 653 -43.42 -15.12 39.25
N SER A 654 -43.75 -16.10 38.40
CA SER A 654 -42.77 -16.80 37.56
C SER A 654 -42.34 -16.00 36.32
N LEU A 655 -43.18 -15.09 35.81
CA LEU A 655 -42.83 -14.16 34.73
C LEU A 655 -42.08 -12.90 35.22
N LEU A 656 -42.27 -12.49 36.47
CA LEU A 656 -41.69 -11.25 37.04
C LEU A 656 -40.15 -11.17 36.89
N PRO A 657 -39.35 -12.23 37.12
CA PRO A 657 -37.90 -12.17 36.89
C PRO A 657 -37.52 -11.85 35.45
N PHE A 658 -38.31 -12.32 34.47
CA PHE A 658 -38.05 -12.11 33.05
C PHE A 658 -38.36 -10.68 32.64
N ILE A 659 -39.51 -10.16 33.08
CA ILE A 659 -39.94 -8.78 32.85
C ILE A 659 -38.94 -7.81 33.50
N LEU A 660 -38.55 -8.06 34.75
CA LEU A 660 -37.60 -7.21 35.47
C LEU A 660 -36.19 -7.25 34.83
N THR A 661 -35.73 -8.41 34.37
CA THR A 661 -34.45 -8.52 33.65
C THR A 661 -34.47 -7.74 32.33
N TYR A 662 -35.58 -7.80 31.58
CA TYR A 662 -35.73 -7.03 30.35
C TYR A 662 -35.75 -5.51 30.60
N LEU A 663 -36.46 -5.06 31.63
CA LEU A 663 -36.50 -3.63 32.00
C LEU A 663 -35.14 -3.12 32.48
N ILE A 664 -34.45 -3.86 33.36
CA ILE A 664 -33.11 -3.48 33.86
C ILE A 664 -32.08 -3.46 32.73
N THR A 665 -32.10 -4.44 31.81
CA THR A 665 -31.17 -4.47 30.68
C THR A 665 -31.47 -3.38 29.66
N SER A 666 -32.75 -3.06 29.40
CA SER A 666 -33.17 -1.92 28.56
C SER A 666 -32.71 -0.58 29.12
N LEU A 667 -32.87 -0.34 30.43
CA LEU A 667 -32.41 0.88 31.07
C LEU A 667 -30.88 1.02 31.01
N ARG A 668 -30.14 -0.08 31.28
CA ARG A 668 -28.68 -0.09 31.15
C ARG A 668 -28.21 0.18 29.73
N ALA A 669 -28.90 -0.36 28.71
CA ALA A 669 -28.58 -0.12 27.31
C ALA A 669 -28.80 1.35 26.92
N PHE A 670 -29.93 1.94 27.31
CA PHE A 670 -30.24 3.35 27.08
C PHE A 670 -29.21 4.29 27.74
N LEU A 671 -28.81 4.01 28.98
CA LEU A 671 -27.79 4.79 29.69
C LEU A 671 -26.39 4.65 29.06
N ALA A 672 -26.04 3.46 28.57
CA ALA A 672 -24.75 3.22 27.89
C ALA A 672 -24.67 3.94 26.53
N ALA A 673 -25.75 3.89 25.73
CA ALA A 673 -25.80 4.52 24.41
C ALA A 673 -25.73 6.06 24.48
N ASN A 674 -26.34 6.67 25.49
CA ASN A 674 -26.40 8.12 25.67
C ASN A 674 -25.24 8.72 26.50
N ASN A 675 -24.28 7.91 26.96
CA ASN A 675 -23.10 8.39 27.68
C ASN A 675 -22.13 9.13 26.72
N LYS A 676 -21.59 10.28 27.14
CA LYS A 676 -20.67 11.14 26.36
C LYS A 676 -19.19 11.04 26.77
N SER A 677 -18.77 9.94 27.40
CA SER A 677 -17.37 9.74 27.85
C SER A 677 -16.55 8.88 26.88
N ASP A 678 -15.30 9.28 26.63
CA ASP A 678 -14.36 8.70 25.64
C ASP A 678 -13.71 7.34 26.04
N SER A 679 -14.40 6.60 26.90
CA SER A 679 -14.09 5.19 27.21
C SER A 679 -15.34 4.42 27.62
N ARG A 680 -16.50 4.76 27.02
CA ARG A 680 -17.81 4.22 27.36
C ARG A 680 -17.93 2.72 27.03
N SER A 681 -18.70 2.01 27.86
CA SER A 681 -19.03 0.60 27.67
C SER A 681 -20.09 0.42 26.58
N VAL A 682 -19.89 -0.54 25.68
CA VAL A 682 -20.84 -0.86 24.60
C VAL A 682 -22.23 -1.25 25.14
N PRO A 683 -23.34 -0.69 24.60
CA PRO A 683 -24.70 -1.03 25.04
C PRO A 683 -25.03 -2.52 24.83
N ILE A 684 -25.69 -3.10 25.82
CA ILE A 684 -26.07 -4.52 25.84
C ILE A 684 -27.47 -4.70 25.23
N VAL A 685 -27.61 -5.61 24.26
CA VAL A 685 -28.90 -5.94 23.64
C VAL A 685 -29.84 -6.51 24.73
N PRO A 686 -31.00 -5.87 25.03
CA PRO A 686 -31.83 -6.25 26.17
C PRO A 686 -32.41 -7.66 26.07
N TYR A 687 -32.41 -8.38 27.20
CA TYR A 687 -32.81 -9.78 27.28
C TYR A 687 -33.79 -10.02 28.42
N ALA A 688 -34.75 -10.92 28.19
CA ALA A 688 -35.69 -11.35 29.22
C ALA A 688 -35.16 -12.54 30.04
N VAL A 689 -34.39 -13.47 29.45
CA VAL A 689 -33.98 -14.70 30.14
C VAL A 689 -32.76 -14.45 31.05
N PRO A 690 -32.88 -14.60 32.39
CA PRO A 690 -31.74 -14.45 33.29
C PRO A 690 -30.63 -15.45 32.99
N PHE A 691 -29.38 -15.05 33.23
CA PHE A 691 -28.14 -15.80 32.97
C PHE A 691 -27.87 -16.14 31.49
N LEU A 692 -28.81 -16.76 30.78
CA LEU A 692 -28.65 -17.18 29.38
C LEU A 692 -28.67 -16.00 28.38
N GLY A 693 -29.34 -14.90 28.71
CA GLY A 693 -29.31 -13.68 27.91
C GLY A 693 -30.00 -13.82 26.56
N ASN A 694 -29.29 -13.47 25.49
CA ASN A 694 -29.74 -13.55 24.10
C ASN A 694 -29.48 -14.92 23.45
N LEU A 695 -29.04 -15.93 24.22
CA LEU A 695 -28.64 -17.24 23.68
C LEU A 695 -29.72 -17.89 22.81
N PHE A 696 -30.98 -17.91 23.26
CA PHE A 696 -32.05 -18.57 22.50
C PHE A 696 -32.43 -17.83 21.21
N SER A 697 -32.51 -16.50 21.23
CA SER A 697 -32.78 -15.72 20.02
C SER A 697 -31.64 -15.85 19.00
N PHE A 698 -30.38 -15.82 19.47
CA PHE A 698 -29.20 -15.96 18.62
C PHE A 698 -29.01 -17.38 18.07
N LEU A 699 -29.34 -18.44 18.82
CA LEU A 699 -29.25 -19.81 18.33
C LEU A 699 -30.36 -20.18 17.32
N TYR A 700 -31.54 -19.58 17.47
CA TYR A 700 -32.72 -19.84 16.64
C TYR A 700 -32.68 -19.11 15.29
N ASP A 701 -32.39 -17.81 15.29
CA ASP A 701 -32.34 -16.96 14.10
C ASP A 701 -31.31 -15.83 14.33
N ASN A 702 -30.03 -16.15 14.10
CA ASN A 702 -28.89 -15.24 14.31
C ASN A 702 -28.97 -14.01 13.40
N GLU A 703 -29.36 -14.16 12.14
CA GLU A 703 -29.53 -13.06 11.19
C GLU A 703 -30.57 -12.05 11.72
N ARG A 704 -31.79 -12.52 12.06
CA ARG A 704 -32.83 -11.65 12.61
C ARG A 704 -32.44 -11.07 13.98
N ALA A 705 -31.72 -11.81 14.82
CA ALA A 705 -31.24 -11.32 16.10
C ALA A 705 -30.22 -10.18 15.95
N VAL A 706 -29.33 -10.26 14.95
CA VAL A 706 -28.41 -9.19 14.55
C VAL A 706 -29.18 -7.99 14.00
N ARG A 707 -30.05 -8.21 13.00
CA ARG A 707 -30.83 -7.15 12.34
C ARG A 707 -31.68 -6.35 13.35
N ASN A 708 -32.34 -7.05 14.28
CA ASN A 708 -33.19 -6.45 15.34
C ASN A 708 -32.41 -5.83 16.50
N ALA A 709 -31.08 -6.01 16.56
CA ALA A 709 -30.22 -5.32 17.52
C ALA A 709 -29.69 -4.02 16.94
N LEU A 710 -29.19 -4.05 15.70
CA LEU A 710 -28.63 -2.88 15.01
C LEU A 710 -29.70 -1.79 14.79
N SER A 711 -30.92 -2.17 14.41
CA SER A 711 -32.03 -1.23 14.17
C SER A 711 -32.58 -0.48 15.41
N LYS A 712 -31.97 -0.67 16.59
CA LYS A 712 -32.38 -0.04 17.86
C LYS A 712 -31.43 1.04 18.37
N TYR A 713 -30.31 1.27 17.70
CA TYR A 713 -29.30 2.26 18.08
C TYR A 713 -28.93 3.14 16.87
N ALA A 714 -28.24 4.25 17.11
CA ALA A 714 -27.75 5.12 16.04
C ALA A 714 -26.67 4.42 15.19
N ARG A 715 -26.52 4.87 13.93
CA ARG A 715 -25.51 4.35 13.00
C ARG A 715 -24.11 4.46 13.62
N GLY A 716 -23.30 3.40 13.48
CA GLY A 716 -21.96 3.32 14.06
C GLY A 716 -21.90 3.07 15.58
N VAL A 717 -23.01 2.75 16.25
CA VAL A 717 -23.00 2.29 17.65
C VAL A 717 -22.84 0.76 17.70
N PRO A 718 -21.74 0.21 18.24
CA PRO A 718 -21.58 -1.23 18.43
C PRO A 718 -22.63 -1.78 19.40
N VAL A 719 -22.99 -3.07 19.25
CA VAL A 719 -24.04 -3.72 20.05
C VAL A 719 -23.54 -5.02 20.68
N ARG A 720 -23.74 -5.18 21.99
CA ARG A 720 -23.23 -6.33 22.76
C ARG A 720 -24.34 -7.34 23.10
N PHE A 721 -24.22 -8.55 22.57
CA PHE A 721 -25.01 -9.69 23.00
C PHE A 721 -24.36 -10.38 24.21
N ARG A 722 -25.19 -10.90 25.11
CA ARG A 722 -24.78 -11.89 26.12
C ARG A 722 -25.29 -13.26 25.68
N LEU A 723 -24.39 -14.23 25.55
CA LEU A 723 -24.69 -15.60 25.17
C LEU A 723 -24.23 -16.50 26.32
N ALA A 724 -25.10 -16.66 27.32
CA ALA A 724 -24.79 -17.22 28.64
C ALA A 724 -23.63 -16.51 29.37
N ASP A 725 -22.46 -17.15 29.43
CA ASP A 725 -21.20 -16.65 30.00
C ASP A 725 -20.44 -15.75 29.02
N ARG A 726 -20.53 -16.03 27.71
CA ARG A 726 -19.81 -15.30 26.66
C ARG A 726 -20.45 -13.95 26.34
N LYS A 727 -19.61 -12.98 25.97
CA LYS A 727 -20.02 -11.68 25.41
C LYS A 727 -19.60 -11.63 23.95
N LEU A 728 -20.51 -11.19 23.08
CA LEU A 728 -20.31 -11.05 21.64
C LEU A 728 -20.65 -9.60 21.27
N THR A 729 -19.71 -8.86 20.72
CA THR A 729 -19.86 -7.42 20.44
C THR A 729 -19.78 -7.18 18.95
N MET A 730 -20.89 -6.81 18.31
CA MET A 730 -20.90 -6.51 16.89
C MET A 730 -20.56 -5.05 16.63
N VAL A 731 -19.63 -4.82 15.70
CA VAL A 731 -19.31 -3.51 15.11
C VAL A 731 -19.87 -3.44 13.69
N SER A 732 -20.21 -2.24 13.25
CA SER A 732 -20.72 -1.94 11.91
C SER A 732 -20.43 -0.49 11.51
N GLY A 733 -20.45 -0.21 10.21
CA GLY A 733 -20.05 1.06 9.61
C GLY A 733 -18.54 1.18 9.37
N THR A 734 -18.17 1.82 8.27
CA THR A 734 -16.81 1.86 7.70
C THR A 734 -15.72 2.16 8.71
N SER A 735 -15.86 3.23 9.49
CA SER A 735 -14.85 3.65 10.47
C SER A 735 -14.62 2.64 11.58
N ASN A 736 -15.69 1.98 12.09
CA ASN A 736 -15.56 0.95 13.12
C ASN A 736 -14.92 -0.33 12.58
N VAL A 737 -15.26 -0.72 11.35
CA VAL A 737 -14.72 -1.93 10.69
C VAL A 737 -13.24 -1.73 10.32
N LEU A 738 -12.88 -0.58 9.74
CA LEU A 738 -11.48 -0.23 9.47
C LEU A 738 -10.66 -0.11 10.75
N ALA A 739 -11.20 0.48 11.82
CA ALA A 739 -10.53 0.53 13.12
C ALA A 739 -10.30 -0.88 13.72
N MET A 740 -11.23 -1.82 13.52
CA MET A 740 -11.02 -3.23 13.90
C MET A 740 -9.87 -3.88 13.10
N PHE A 741 -9.71 -3.54 11.82
CA PHE A 741 -8.62 -4.07 10.99
C PHE A 741 -7.26 -3.44 11.29
N ARG A 742 -7.19 -2.11 11.42
CA ARG A 742 -6.00 -1.36 11.89
C ARG A 742 -5.58 -1.82 13.29
N GLY A 743 -6.55 -2.22 14.12
CA GLY A 743 -6.36 -2.78 15.46
C GLY A 743 -5.74 -4.18 15.53
N SER A 744 -5.40 -4.84 14.42
CA SER A 744 -4.94 -6.25 14.38
C SER A 744 -3.86 -6.60 15.42
N ARG A 745 -2.91 -5.70 15.71
CA ARG A 745 -1.85 -5.92 16.72
C ARG A 745 -2.35 -6.17 18.16
N HIS A 746 -3.59 -5.80 18.47
CA HIS A 746 -4.25 -6.00 19.77
C HIS A 746 -5.31 -7.13 19.73
N LEU A 747 -5.46 -7.85 18.61
CA LEU A 747 -6.61 -8.70 18.32
C LEU A 747 -6.24 -10.11 17.85
N ASP A 748 -6.67 -11.10 18.61
CA ASP A 748 -6.42 -12.52 18.38
C ASP A 748 -7.63 -13.27 17.78
N SER A 749 -7.36 -14.41 17.12
CA SER A 749 -8.34 -15.35 16.57
C SER A 749 -8.16 -16.80 17.07
N THR A 750 -7.25 -17.06 18.02
CA THR A 750 -6.85 -18.40 18.50
C THR A 750 -8.02 -19.24 18.98
N GLU A 751 -8.89 -18.73 19.86
CA GLU A 751 -9.99 -19.53 20.43
C GLU A 751 -11.03 -19.98 19.38
N ILE A 752 -11.34 -19.16 18.36
CA ILE A 752 -12.27 -19.59 17.29
C ILE A 752 -11.61 -20.61 16.34
N ILE A 753 -10.30 -20.50 16.11
CA ILE A 753 -9.55 -21.44 15.26
C ILE A 753 -9.32 -22.78 16.00
N ILE A 754 -9.09 -22.78 17.32
CA ILE A 754 -9.08 -24.01 18.14
C ILE A 754 -10.46 -24.71 18.07
N ILE A 755 -11.57 -23.96 18.25
CA ILE A 755 -12.93 -24.50 18.12
C ILE A 755 -13.17 -25.12 16.73
N THR A 756 -12.63 -24.48 15.69
CA THR A 756 -12.72 -24.95 14.31
C THR A 756 -11.96 -26.26 14.13
N VAL A 757 -10.67 -26.30 14.48
CA VAL A 757 -9.81 -27.47 14.25
C VAL A 757 -10.21 -28.66 15.11
N ASP A 758 -10.41 -28.48 16.42
CA ASP A 758 -10.68 -29.60 17.32
C ASP A 758 -12.03 -30.28 17.08
N ASN A 759 -13.05 -29.51 16.68
CA ASN A 759 -14.42 -30.00 16.58
C ASN A 759 -15.01 -29.96 15.16
N ALA A 760 -14.85 -28.88 14.39
CA ALA A 760 -15.35 -28.85 13.01
C ALA A 760 -14.51 -29.75 12.10
N PHE A 761 -13.18 -29.63 12.14
CA PHE A 761 -12.29 -30.44 11.29
C PHE A 761 -11.92 -31.79 11.95
N GLY A 762 -11.86 -31.83 13.28
CA GLY A 762 -11.93 -33.08 14.06
C GLY A 762 -10.68 -33.45 14.89
N GLY A 763 -9.81 -32.50 15.20
CA GLY A 763 -8.57 -32.69 15.98
C GLY A 763 -8.72 -33.19 17.42
N ALA A 764 -9.94 -33.40 17.90
CA ALA A 764 -10.27 -34.14 19.13
C ALA A 764 -9.66 -33.61 20.44
N GLY A 765 -9.22 -32.35 20.47
CA GLY A 765 -8.60 -31.67 21.62
C GLY A 765 -7.09 -31.44 21.46
N ALA A 766 -6.48 -31.92 20.38
CA ALA A 766 -5.06 -31.77 20.09
C ALA A 766 -4.72 -30.53 19.24
N GLY A 767 -5.70 -29.85 18.62
CA GLY A 767 -5.54 -28.51 18.04
C GLY A 767 -5.26 -27.46 19.12
N ARG A 768 -5.88 -27.58 20.30
CA ARG A 768 -5.43 -26.88 21.52
C ARG A 768 -3.99 -27.24 21.92
N GLY A 769 -3.49 -28.42 21.54
CA GLY A 769 -2.13 -28.90 21.83
C GLY A 769 -1.01 -28.17 21.07
N CYS A 770 -1.26 -27.69 19.84
CA CYS A 770 -0.34 -26.81 19.13
C CYS A 770 -0.68 -25.32 19.37
N TYR A 771 -1.91 -24.88 19.04
CA TYR A 771 -2.25 -23.45 19.06
C TYR A 771 -2.25 -22.80 20.44
N ALA A 772 -2.61 -23.49 21.53
CA ALA A 772 -2.59 -22.86 22.86
C ALA A 772 -1.17 -22.74 23.45
N LEU A 773 -0.19 -23.41 22.83
CA LEU A 773 1.25 -23.21 23.11
C LEU A 773 1.82 -22.04 22.31
N ASP A 774 1.34 -21.80 21.09
CA ASP A 774 1.78 -20.68 20.26
C ASP A 774 0.94 -19.41 20.49
N ASN A 775 1.55 -18.44 21.19
CA ASN A 775 1.05 -17.06 21.28
C ASN A 775 1.99 -16.04 20.61
N THR A 776 2.81 -16.50 19.66
CA THR A 776 3.84 -15.69 18.98
C THR A 776 3.32 -14.95 17.74
N GLY A 777 2.12 -15.27 17.25
CA GLY A 777 1.52 -14.62 16.09
C GLY A 777 2.12 -15.05 14.74
N SER A 778 1.51 -14.55 13.66
CA SER A 778 1.75 -14.97 12.27
C SER A 778 2.98 -14.37 11.57
N ARG A 779 3.71 -13.47 12.24
CA ARG A 779 4.87 -12.75 11.67
C ARG A 779 6.13 -13.60 11.73
N LYS A 780 7.17 -13.25 10.95
CA LYS A 780 8.50 -13.85 11.03
C LYS A 780 9.10 -13.69 12.45
N GLU A 781 8.72 -12.64 13.16
CA GLU A 781 9.10 -12.34 14.55
C GLU A 781 8.01 -12.73 15.54
N PRO A 782 8.36 -13.22 16.76
CA PRO A 782 7.39 -13.50 17.80
C PRO A 782 6.87 -12.21 18.47
N LEU A 783 5.56 -12.11 18.68
CA LEU A 783 4.91 -10.97 19.34
C LEU A 783 5.57 -10.61 20.70
N PRO A 784 5.75 -9.31 21.04
CA PRO A 784 6.35 -8.90 22.30
C PRO A 784 5.66 -9.50 23.53
N GLY A 785 6.43 -10.11 24.43
CA GLY A 785 5.92 -10.79 25.62
C GLY A 785 5.27 -12.15 25.36
N SER A 786 5.36 -12.69 24.14
CA SER A 786 4.97 -14.08 23.86
C SER A 786 5.95 -15.11 24.45
N ARG A 787 5.61 -16.40 24.35
CA ARG A 787 6.52 -17.48 24.76
C ARG A 787 7.66 -17.61 23.76
N ASN A 788 8.88 -17.81 24.26
CA ASN A 788 10.00 -18.21 23.40
C ASN A 788 9.73 -19.62 22.85
N LEU A 789 9.57 -19.72 21.53
CA LEU A 789 9.35 -20.95 20.76
C LEU A 789 10.33 -21.02 19.59
N ASN A 790 10.81 -22.21 19.26
CA ASN A 790 11.58 -22.44 18.03
C ASN A 790 10.73 -22.11 16.80
N MET A 791 11.34 -21.71 15.69
CA MET A 791 10.59 -21.39 14.47
C MET A 791 9.70 -22.56 13.99
N SER A 792 10.17 -23.79 14.17
CA SER A 792 9.43 -25.04 13.88
C SER A 792 8.23 -25.31 14.80
N ASP A 793 8.06 -24.58 15.90
CA ASP A 793 6.94 -24.72 16.84
C ASP A 793 5.90 -23.58 16.68
N ARG A 794 6.17 -22.59 15.81
CA ARG A 794 5.34 -21.39 15.61
C ARG A 794 4.29 -21.61 14.52
N ILE A 795 3.30 -22.43 14.84
CA ILE A 795 2.23 -22.82 13.93
C ILE A 795 1.49 -21.62 13.29
N TRP A 796 1.36 -20.48 13.96
CA TRP A 796 0.77 -19.27 13.37
C TRP A 796 1.62 -18.70 12.23
N TYR A 797 2.93 -18.60 12.44
CA TYR A 797 3.86 -18.13 11.43
C TYR A 797 3.93 -19.11 10.25
N LEU A 798 4.09 -20.40 10.52
CA LEU A 798 4.19 -21.42 9.48
C LEU A 798 2.94 -21.41 8.58
N GLN A 799 1.73 -21.39 9.17
CA GLN A 799 0.49 -21.33 8.39
C GLN A 799 0.35 -20.07 7.54
N HIS A 800 0.82 -18.93 8.03
CA HIS A 800 0.81 -17.68 7.28
C HIS A 800 1.83 -17.73 6.14
N LYS A 801 3.10 -18.01 6.46
CA LYS A 801 4.23 -18.24 5.53
C LYS A 801 3.80 -19.13 4.37
N THR A 802 3.50 -20.40 4.60
CA THR A 802 3.36 -21.40 3.53
C THR A 802 2.23 -21.09 2.55
N VAL A 803 1.16 -20.44 3.02
CA VAL A 803 0.01 -20.06 2.18
C VAL A 803 0.25 -18.72 1.47
N HIS A 804 0.93 -17.76 2.11
CA HIS A 804 1.29 -16.50 1.45
C HIS A 804 2.36 -16.69 0.38
N THR A 805 3.38 -17.53 0.61
CA THR A 805 4.47 -17.77 -0.37
C THR A 805 4.07 -18.58 -1.58
N ASN A 806 2.99 -19.38 -1.50
CA ASN A 806 2.57 -20.28 -2.57
C ASN A 806 1.23 -19.88 -3.25
N LEU A 807 0.57 -18.79 -2.82
CA LEU A 807 -0.61 -18.22 -3.49
C LEU A 807 -0.33 -16.82 -4.07
N VAL A 808 0.93 -16.61 -4.47
CA VAL A 808 1.46 -15.51 -5.30
C VAL A 808 2.50 -16.09 -6.27
N GLY A 809 2.94 -15.31 -7.27
CA GLY A 809 4.04 -15.68 -8.17
C GLY A 809 3.82 -16.97 -8.99
N PRO A 810 4.90 -17.61 -9.47
CA PRO A 810 4.80 -18.84 -10.28
C PRO A 810 4.00 -20.00 -9.65
N PRO A 811 4.07 -20.28 -8.32
CA PRO A 811 3.22 -21.28 -7.70
C PRO A 811 1.72 -21.03 -7.86
N LEU A 812 1.27 -19.76 -7.86
CA LEU A 812 -0.13 -19.42 -8.09
C LEU A 812 -0.57 -19.69 -9.53
N VAL A 813 0.29 -19.35 -10.51
CA VAL A 813 0.03 -19.53 -11.94
C VAL A 813 -0.19 -21.01 -12.26
N GLU A 814 0.75 -21.87 -11.85
CA GLU A 814 0.67 -23.32 -12.06
C GLU A 814 -0.62 -23.92 -11.47
N ILE A 815 -1.02 -23.55 -10.25
CA ILE A 815 -2.28 -24.07 -9.66
C ILE A 815 -3.50 -23.59 -10.46
N ALA A 816 -3.50 -22.35 -10.98
CA ALA A 816 -4.57 -21.82 -11.81
C ALA A 816 -4.64 -22.48 -13.20
N GLU A 817 -3.50 -22.78 -13.83
CA GLU A 817 -3.45 -23.53 -15.09
C GLU A 817 -3.93 -24.98 -14.91
N ARG A 818 -3.52 -25.65 -13.83
CA ARG A 818 -4.04 -26.97 -13.45
C ARG A 818 -5.55 -26.93 -13.19
N PHE A 819 -6.06 -25.86 -12.57
CA PHE A 819 -7.50 -25.67 -12.41
C PHE A 819 -8.21 -25.54 -13.75
N VAL A 820 -7.71 -24.72 -14.69
CA VAL A 820 -8.28 -24.58 -16.04
C VAL A 820 -8.27 -25.91 -16.79
N GLN A 821 -7.17 -26.66 -16.73
CA GLN A 821 -7.04 -27.99 -17.31
C GLN A 821 -8.10 -28.95 -16.75
N TYR A 822 -8.08 -29.19 -15.43
CA TYR A 822 -9.00 -30.14 -14.80
C TYR A 822 -10.46 -29.70 -14.93
N MET A 823 -10.78 -28.41 -14.83
CA MET A 823 -12.15 -27.92 -15.02
C MET A 823 -12.62 -28.15 -16.46
N GLY A 824 -11.73 -28.02 -17.45
CA GLY A 824 -11.98 -28.44 -18.83
C GLY A 824 -12.34 -29.93 -18.93
N GLU A 825 -11.53 -30.80 -18.32
CA GLU A 825 -11.75 -32.25 -18.31
C GLU A 825 -13.02 -32.68 -17.56
N GLU A 826 -13.33 -32.10 -16.40
CA GLU A 826 -14.52 -32.43 -15.60
C GLU A 826 -15.80 -32.05 -16.36
N LEU A 827 -15.81 -30.89 -17.03
CA LEU A 827 -16.90 -30.48 -17.91
C LEU A 827 -17.01 -31.39 -19.14
N ASP A 828 -15.88 -31.81 -19.71
CA ASP A 828 -15.87 -32.70 -20.87
C ASP A 828 -16.23 -34.16 -20.53
N ARG A 829 -16.05 -34.57 -19.28
CA ARG A 829 -16.57 -35.83 -18.71
C ARG A 829 -18.05 -35.75 -18.32
N ALA A 830 -18.55 -34.57 -17.93
CA ALA A 830 -19.97 -34.37 -17.58
C ALA A 830 -20.91 -34.42 -18.79
N ILE A 831 -20.53 -33.78 -19.90
CA ILE A 831 -21.26 -33.81 -21.18
C ILE A 831 -20.23 -33.99 -22.30
N PRO A 832 -20.06 -35.18 -22.88
CA PRO A 832 -19.02 -35.45 -23.88
C PRO A 832 -19.02 -34.48 -25.08
N PRO A 833 -17.88 -34.21 -25.73
CA PRO A 833 -17.82 -33.39 -26.96
C PRO A 833 -18.65 -33.96 -28.12
N SER A 834 -18.94 -35.26 -28.12
CA SER A 834 -19.84 -35.92 -29.08
C SER A 834 -21.33 -35.65 -28.84
N GLU A 835 -21.70 -35.13 -27.66
CA GLU A 835 -23.09 -34.91 -27.27
C GLU A 835 -23.52 -33.49 -27.67
N THR A 836 -24.28 -33.39 -28.77
CA THR A 836 -24.63 -32.11 -29.41
C THR A 836 -26.12 -31.75 -29.29
N ASP A 837 -26.94 -32.69 -28.82
CA ASP A 837 -28.35 -32.47 -28.48
C ASP A 837 -28.50 -31.94 -27.04
N TRP A 838 -29.74 -31.60 -26.66
CA TRP A 838 -30.06 -31.11 -25.31
C TRP A 838 -30.13 -32.25 -24.30
N VAL A 839 -29.19 -32.25 -23.34
CA VAL A 839 -29.17 -33.13 -22.17
C VAL A 839 -29.92 -32.47 -21.01
N ASP A 840 -30.89 -33.16 -20.41
CA ASP A 840 -31.51 -32.72 -19.16
C ASP A 840 -30.53 -32.88 -17.98
N VAL A 841 -30.35 -31.82 -17.19
CA VAL A 841 -29.48 -31.76 -16.02
C VAL A 841 -30.35 -31.59 -14.77
N PRO A 842 -30.61 -32.65 -13.98
CA PRO A 842 -31.57 -32.60 -12.88
C PRO A 842 -31.21 -31.64 -11.73
N ASP A 843 -29.92 -31.37 -11.54
CA ASP A 843 -29.40 -30.36 -10.62
C ASP A 843 -28.11 -29.71 -11.18
N PHE A 844 -28.28 -28.56 -11.81
CA PHE A 844 -27.21 -27.74 -12.38
C PHE A 844 -26.25 -27.20 -11.31
N TYR A 845 -26.77 -26.82 -10.14
CA TYR A 845 -25.91 -26.41 -9.04
C TYR A 845 -25.14 -27.60 -8.47
N GLY A 846 -25.77 -28.77 -8.38
CA GLY A 846 -25.09 -30.04 -8.08
C GLY A 846 -23.98 -30.40 -9.09
N LEU A 847 -24.17 -30.10 -10.38
CA LEU A 847 -23.13 -30.26 -11.40
C LEU A 847 -21.94 -29.30 -11.17
N ILE A 848 -22.20 -28.01 -10.95
CA ILE A 848 -21.16 -27.00 -10.62
C ILE A 848 -20.41 -27.42 -9.34
N GLN A 849 -21.14 -27.87 -8.32
CA GLN A 849 -20.56 -28.41 -7.09
C GLN A 849 -19.65 -29.62 -7.33
N SER A 850 -19.99 -30.48 -8.29
CA SER A 850 -19.18 -31.64 -8.63
C SER A 850 -17.92 -31.24 -9.40
N THR A 851 -18.05 -30.47 -10.49
CA THR A 851 -16.93 -30.19 -11.41
C THR A 851 -15.92 -29.22 -10.82
N MET A 852 -16.36 -28.10 -10.24
CA MET A 852 -15.47 -27.13 -9.60
C MET A 852 -14.68 -27.76 -8.45
N PHE A 853 -15.33 -28.59 -7.62
CA PHE A 853 -14.67 -29.27 -6.51
C PHE A 853 -13.56 -30.20 -6.98
N ALA A 854 -13.82 -30.98 -8.03
CA ALA A 854 -12.84 -31.90 -8.56
C ALA A 854 -11.65 -31.16 -9.18
N ALA A 855 -11.90 -30.08 -9.94
CA ALA A 855 -10.83 -29.26 -10.52
C ALA A 855 -9.96 -28.57 -9.46
N SER A 856 -10.57 -27.86 -8.51
CA SER A 856 -9.88 -27.17 -7.42
C SER A 856 -9.07 -28.13 -6.54
N THR A 857 -9.67 -29.28 -6.19
CA THR A 857 -9.01 -30.29 -5.37
C THR A 857 -7.83 -30.93 -6.09
N ASN A 858 -7.97 -31.32 -7.36
CA ASN A 858 -6.86 -31.92 -8.12
C ASN A 858 -5.73 -30.91 -8.41
N ALA A 859 -6.05 -29.63 -8.63
CA ALA A 859 -5.05 -28.58 -8.81
C ALA A 859 -4.21 -28.37 -7.53
N ILE A 860 -4.84 -28.33 -6.35
CA ILE A 860 -4.13 -28.10 -5.09
C ILE A 860 -3.44 -29.38 -4.57
N TYR A 861 -4.13 -30.52 -4.54
CA TYR A 861 -3.72 -31.76 -3.84
C TYR A 861 -3.18 -32.87 -4.76
N GLY A 862 -3.17 -32.66 -6.08
CA GLY A 862 -2.86 -33.68 -7.06
C GLY A 862 -4.02 -34.66 -7.30
N PRO A 863 -3.99 -35.44 -8.39
CA PRO A 863 -5.07 -36.33 -8.79
C PRO A 863 -5.36 -37.46 -7.78
N HIS A 864 -4.37 -37.84 -6.97
CA HIS A 864 -4.48 -39.01 -6.07
C HIS A 864 -5.45 -38.81 -4.92
N LEU A 865 -5.73 -37.58 -4.46
CA LEU A 865 -6.69 -37.36 -3.37
C LEU A 865 -8.10 -37.84 -3.78
N ILE A 866 -8.55 -37.51 -4.99
CA ILE A 866 -9.84 -37.98 -5.54
C ILE A 866 -9.71 -39.41 -6.08
N GLY A 867 -8.62 -39.76 -6.78
CA GLY A 867 -8.41 -41.11 -7.32
C GLY A 867 -8.44 -42.21 -6.26
N LEU A 868 -7.90 -41.94 -5.07
CA LEU A 868 -7.97 -42.85 -3.92
C LEU A 868 -9.33 -42.82 -3.20
N ASN A 869 -10.15 -41.78 -3.38
CA ASN A 869 -11.38 -41.56 -2.62
C ASN A 869 -12.56 -41.10 -3.51
N PRO A 870 -13.17 -41.98 -4.33
CA PRO A 870 -14.21 -41.57 -5.29
C PRO A 870 -15.47 -40.92 -4.67
N ASP A 871 -15.81 -41.24 -3.42
CA ASP A 871 -16.92 -40.61 -2.69
C ASP A 871 -16.57 -39.21 -2.10
N LEU A 872 -15.32 -38.75 -2.18
CA LEU A 872 -14.84 -37.54 -1.48
C LEU A 872 -15.68 -36.29 -1.75
N ASN A 873 -16.05 -36.05 -3.01
CA ASN A 873 -16.82 -34.89 -3.45
C ASN A 873 -18.21 -34.86 -2.79
N LYS A 874 -18.91 -36.00 -2.81
CA LYS A 874 -20.21 -36.22 -2.17
C LYS A 874 -20.13 -36.12 -0.64
N ASP A 875 -19.07 -36.64 -0.04
CA ASP A 875 -18.82 -36.50 1.39
C ASP A 875 -18.45 -35.06 1.78
N PHE A 876 -17.75 -34.32 0.93
CA PHE A 876 -17.43 -32.91 1.16
C PHE A 876 -18.69 -32.04 1.22
N TRP A 877 -19.59 -32.15 0.25
CA TRP A 877 -20.83 -31.37 0.26
C TRP A 877 -21.82 -31.81 1.35
N ALA A 878 -21.83 -33.09 1.72
CA ALA A 878 -22.58 -33.58 2.88
C ALA A 878 -21.98 -33.10 4.23
N TYR A 879 -20.68 -32.82 4.27
CA TYR A 879 -19.97 -32.25 5.42
C TYR A 879 -20.18 -30.75 5.52
N ASP A 880 -20.09 -29.99 4.42
CA ASP A 880 -20.35 -28.55 4.41
C ASP A 880 -21.79 -28.22 4.85
N HIS A 881 -22.77 -29.00 4.39
CA HIS A 881 -24.15 -28.92 4.89
C HIS A 881 -24.26 -29.09 6.42
N HIS A 882 -23.27 -29.71 7.04
CA HIS A 882 -23.19 -29.96 8.47
C HIS A 882 -22.19 -29.08 9.24
N ILE A 883 -21.37 -28.25 8.56
CA ILE A 883 -20.47 -27.26 9.17
C ILE A 883 -21.18 -26.39 10.23
N PRO A 884 -22.36 -25.78 9.96
CA PRO A 884 -23.07 -24.97 10.95
C PRO A 884 -23.56 -25.76 12.18
N THR A 885 -23.70 -27.08 12.07
CA THR A 885 -24.05 -27.97 13.20
C THR A 885 -22.80 -28.29 14.02
N LEU A 886 -21.67 -28.55 13.36
CA LEU A 886 -20.40 -28.81 14.01
C LEU A 886 -19.93 -27.57 14.79
N PHE A 887 -19.81 -26.41 14.15
CA PHE A 887 -19.38 -25.16 14.80
C PHE A 887 -20.26 -24.73 15.99
N LYS A 888 -21.53 -25.13 16.04
CA LYS A 888 -22.44 -24.93 17.18
C LYS A 888 -22.17 -25.87 18.37
N LEU A 889 -21.10 -26.68 18.32
CA LEU A 889 -20.68 -27.65 19.35
C LEU A 889 -21.80 -28.65 19.73
N VAL A 890 -22.68 -29.00 18.78
CA VAL A 890 -23.80 -29.92 19.04
C VAL A 890 -23.26 -31.33 19.31
N PRO A 891 -23.48 -31.94 20.49
CA PRO A 891 -22.83 -33.20 20.83
C PRO A 891 -23.14 -34.34 19.86
N ARG A 892 -22.17 -35.24 19.64
CA ARG A 892 -22.24 -36.36 18.69
C ARG A 892 -23.50 -37.25 18.82
N LEU A 893 -24.05 -37.37 20.02
CA LEU A 893 -25.32 -38.08 20.29
C LEU A 893 -26.52 -37.46 19.56
N PHE A 894 -26.55 -36.13 19.41
CA PHE A 894 -27.65 -35.38 18.80
C PHE A 894 -27.41 -35.04 17.32
N ALA A 895 -26.16 -35.06 16.87
CA ALA A 895 -25.78 -34.82 15.47
C ALA A 895 -24.97 -35.97 14.82
N PRO A 896 -25.33 -37.27 14.99
CA PRO A 896 -24.46 -38.38 14.61
C PRO A 896 -24.08 -38.41 13.12
N LYS A 897 -24.96 -37.90 12.24
CA LYS A 897 -24.67 -37.75 10.80
C LYS A 897 -23.52 -36.79 10.53
N ALA A 898 -23.51 -35.60 11.16
CA ALA A 898 -22.49 -34.57 10.95
C ALA A 898 -21.08 -35.09 11.24
N TYR A 899 -20.90 -35.70 12.41
CA TYR A 899 -19.65 -36.35 12.78
C TYR A 899 -19.30 -37.53 11.87
N ALA A 900 -20.28 -38.36 11.49
CA ALA A 900 -20.02 -39.50 10.61
C ALA A 900 -19.56 -39.12 9.20
N VAL A 901 -19.91 -37.94 8.66
CA VAL A 901 -19.36 -37.45 7.38
C VAL A 901 -17.96 -36.86 7.57
N ARG A 902 -17.78 -35.97 8.56
CA ARG A 902 -16.47 -35.40 8.92
C ARG A 902 -15.40 -36.50 9.12
N ASP A 903 -15.74 -37.56 9.84
CA ASP A 903 -14.83 -38.66 10.12
C ASP A 903 -14.46 -39.47 8.86
N ARG A 904 -15.29 -39.47 7.81
CA ARG A 904 -14.94 -40.06 6.50
C ARG A 904 -13.98 -39.18 5.71
N LEU A 905 -14.20 -37.86 5.67
CA LEU A 905 -13.20 -36.94 5.09
C LEU A 905 -11.84 -37.08 5.76
N LEU A 906 -11.82 -37.20 7.09
CA LEU A 906 -10.59 -37.42 7.85
C LEU A 906 -9.89 -38.73 7.47
N ALA A 907 -10.64 -39.80 7.20
CA ALA A 907 -10.10 -41.05 6.69
C ALA A 907 -9.56 -40.91 5.25
N SER A 908 -10.23 -40.13 4.39
CA SER A 908 -9.81 -39.89 3.01
C SER A 908 -8.52 -39.06 2.91
N ILE A 909 -8.40 -37.99 3.69
CA ILE A 909 -7.17 -37.19 3.78
C ILE A 909 -6.03 -38.04 4.35
N LYS A 910 -6.25 -38.82 5.42
CA LYS A 910 -5.25 -39.76 5.95
C LYS A 910 -4.80 -40.79 4.90
N LYS A 911 -5.71 -41.30 4.08
CA LYS A 911 -5.41 -42.25 2.99
C LYS A 911 -4.53 -41.61 1.91
N TRP A 912 -4.81 -40.35 1.54
CA TRP A 912 -4.00 -39.60 0.58
C TRP A 912 -2.62 -39.22 1.14
N GLN A 913 -2.54 -38.65 2.35
CA GLN A 913 -1.25 -38.34 3.00
C GLN A 913 -0.37 -39.60 3.12
N ALA A 914 -0.93 -40.72 3.55
CA ALA A 914 -0.21 -41.99 3.64
C ALA A 914 0.25 -42.55 2.28
N HIS A 915 -0.44 -42.19 1.18
CA HIS A 915 0.01 -42.52 -0.17
C HIS A 915 1.13 -41.58 -0.63
N ALA A 916 0.99 -40.27 -0.45
CA ALA A 916 2.00 -39.29 -0.85
C ALA A 916 3.34 -39.51 -0.12
N ILE A 917 3.30 -39.68 1.21
CA ILE A 917 4.47 -40.02 2.05
C ILE A 917 5.15 -41.34 1.61
N ALA A 918 4.40 -42.28 1.03
CA ALA A 918 4.94 -43.57 0.59
C ALA A 918 5.53 -43.56 -0.83
N ASN A 919 5.37 -42.48 -1.60
CA ASN A 919 5.82 -42.40 -3.00
C ASN A 919 6.70 -41.19 -3.31
N GLN A 920 6.66 -40.11 -2.50
CA GLN A 920 7.47 -38.91 -2.68
C GLN A 920 8.25 -38.54 -1.42
N ASP A 921 9.58 -38.50 -1.54
CA ASP A 921 10.48 -37.95 -0.52
C ASP A 921 10.52 -36.42 -0.65
N PHE A 922 10.49 -35.71 0.47
CA PHE A 922 10.69 -34.25 0.51
C PHE A 922 12.13 -33.83 0.20
N ASN A 923 13.08 -34.77 0.31
CA ASN A 923 14.51 -34.54 0.14
C ASN A 923 15.05 -34.99 -1.23
N ASP A 924 14.20 -35.39 -2.20
CA ASP A 924 14.66 -35.64 -3.58
C ASP A 924 15.08 -34.30 -4.21
N PRO A 925 16.36 -34.11 -4.60
CA PRO A 925 16.83 -32.86 -5.21
C PRO A 925 16.06 -32.47 -6.48
N LYS A 926 15.38 -33.42 -7.14
CA LYS A 926 14.51 -33.12 -8.29
C LYS A 926 13.28 -32.28 -7.95
N LEU A 927 12.95 -32.09 -6.68
CA LEU A 927 11.87 -31.20 -6.24
C LEU A 927 12.31 -29.72 -6.09
N GLU A 928 13.61 -29.44 -6.23
CA GLU A 928 14.13 -28.08 -6.28
C GLU A 928 13.57 -27.33 -7.50
N GLY A 929 13.12 -26.09 -7.31
CA GLY A 929 12.41 -25.30 -8.33
C GLY A 929 10.99 -25.78 -8.70
N VAL A 930 10.64 -27.05 -8.48
CA VAL A 930 9.35 -27.63 -8.94
C VAL A 930 8.14 -27.02 -8.21
N VAL A 931 7.22 -26.42 -8.96
CA VAL A 931 6.00 -25.79 -8.39
C VAL A 931 4.80 -26.73 -8.24
N TRP A 932 4.77 -27.88 -8.91
CA TRP A 932 3.69 -28.89 -8.80
C TRP A 932 4.19 -30.30 -9.17
N GLU A 933 3.68 -31.34 -8.50
CA GLU A 933 3.97 -32.75 -8.81
C GLU A 933 2.79 -33.69 -8.48
N GLU A 934 2.88 -34.97 -8.88
CA GLU A 934 1.73 -35.89 -8.92
C GLU A 934 1.12 -36.24 -7.54
N PHE A 935 1.94 -36.37 -6.50
CA PHE A 935 1.54 -37.02 -5.24
C PHE A 935 0.92 -36.09 -4.22
N TYR A 936 1.54 -34.93 -3.95
CA TYR A 936 0.96 -33.87 -3.13
C TYR A 936 0.26 -32.78 -3.95
N GLY A 937 0.48 -32.71 -5.27
CA GLY A 937 0.02 -31.61 -6.11
C GLY A 937 0.94 -30.39 -5.99
N SER A 938 0.33 -29.26 -5.62
CA SER A 938 1.00 -27.98 -5.52
C SER A 938 2.16 -27.96 -4.51
N LYS A 939 3.17 -27.11 -4.77
CA LYS A 939 4.26 -26.82 -3.82
C LYS A 939 3.73 -26.41 -2.44
N MET A 940 2.61 -25.69 -2.37
CA MET A 940 1.91 -25.38 -1.12
C MET A 940 1.64 -26.64 -0.27
N MET A 941 1.21 -27.75 -0.88
CA MET A 941 0.91 -28.98 -0.15
C MET A 941 2.16 -29.73 0.29
N ARG A 942 3.24 -29.72 -0.51
CA ARG A 942 4.55 -30.27 -0.10
C ARG A 942 5.15 -29.46 1.04
N ASP A 943 5.22 -28.14 0.89
CA ASP A 943 5.73 -27.22 1.90
C ASP A 943 4.95 -27.35 3.21
N ARG A 944 3.60 -27.46 3.16
CA ARG A 944 2.78 -27.69 4.37
C ARG A 944 3.08 -29.02 5.03
N ALA A 945 3.23 -30.09 4.25
CA ALA A 945 3.54 -31.40 4.79
C ALA A 945 4.93 -31.44 5.44
N ALA A 946 5.90 -30.69 4.90
CA ALA A 946 7.22 -30.48 5.50
C ALA A 946 7.16 -29.56 6.74
N ASP A 947 6.64 -28.34 6.64
CA ASP A 947 6.54 -27.35 7.72
C ASP A 947 5.77 -27.89 8.95
N TYR A 948 4.76 -28.74 8.75
CA TYR A 948 4.04 -29.40 9.85
C TYR A 948 4.75 -30.64 10.43
N THR A 949 5.78 -31.17 9.78
CA THR A 949 6.55 -32.33 10.26
C THR A 949 7.60 -31.87 11.26
N GLY A 950 7.22 -31.82 12.54
CA GLY A 950 8.11 -31.45 13.66
C GLY A 950 7.47 -30.50 14.66
N VAL A 951 6.39 -29.81 14.27
CA VAL A 951 5.62 -28.90 15.14
C VAL A 951 5.15 -29.64 16.40
N LYS A 952 5.49 -29.13 17.58
CA LYS A 952 5.10 -29.73 18.85
C LYS A 952 3.57 -29.82 19.01
N GLY A 953 3.07 -31.03 19.20
CA GLY A 953 1.64 -31.36 19.29
C GLY A 953 0.96 -31.71 17.97
N MET A 954 1.66 -31.55 16.84
CA MET A 954 1.15 -31.86 15.49
C MET A 954 1.31 -33.35 15.18
N THR A 955 0.38 -34.19 15.64
CA THR A 955 0.41 -35.64 15.38
C THR A 955 -0.20 -36.02 14.03
N ASP A 956 -0.02 -37.26 13.61
CA ASP A 956 -0.65 -37.85 12.40
C ASP A 956 -2.18 -37.90 12.46
N ASP A 957 -2.77 -37.78 13.66
CA ASP A 957 -4.21 -37.59 13.82
C ASP A 957 -4.65 -36.12 13.63
N VAL A 958 -3.72 -35.17 13.78
CA VAL A 958 -3.97 -33.71 13.71
C VAL A 958 -3.64 -33.14 12.33
N ARG A 959 -2.51 -33.50 11.70
CA ARG A 959 -2.12 -32.99 10.36
C ARG A 959 -3.25 -33.04 9.33
N PRO A 960 -4.00 -34.15 9.17
CA PRO A 960 -5.16 -34.23 8.27
C PRO A 960 -6.25 -33.17 8.49
N THR A 961 -6.41 -32.65 9.72
CA THR A 961 -7.47 -31.68 10.04
C THR A 961 -7.17 -30.30 9.49
N PHE A 962 -5.88 -29.94 9.33
CA PHE A 962 -5.46 -28.71 8.67
C PHE A 962 -5.67 -28.76 7.16
N ASP A 963 -5.61 -29.95 6.58
CA ASP A 963 -5.85 -30.17 5.16
C ASP A 963 -7.35 -30.30 4.84
N ILE A 964 -8.18 -30.85 5.74
CA ILE A 964 -9.64 -30.63 5.71
C ILE A 964 -9.95 -29.12 5.74
N GLY A 965 -9.24 -28.37 6.57
CA GLY A 965 -9.43 -26.93 6.69
C GLY A 965 -9.12 -26.17 5.41
N LEU A 966 -8.01 -26.50 4.74
CA LEU A 966 -7.66 -25.92 3.44
C LEU A 966 -8.62 -26.38 2.33
N LEU A 967 -9.00 -27.65 2.29
CA LEU A 967 -9.96 -28.19 1.31
C LEU A 967 -11.31 -27.47 1.42
N TRP A 968 -11.76 -27.20 2.66
CA TRP A 968 -12.97 -26.43 2.94
C TRP A 968 -12.80 -24.94 2.58
N ALA A 969 -11.68 -24.31 2.95
CA ALA A 969 -11.41 -22.91 2.64
C ALA A 969 -11.35 -22.63 1.12
N ALA A 970 -10.71 -23.52 0.35
CA ALA A 970 -10.65 -23.45 -1.10
C ALA A 970 -12.05 -23.55 -1.72
N ASN A 971 -12.81 -24.60 -1.38
CA ASN A 971 -14.03 -24.94 -2.13
C ASN A 971 -15.32 -24.27 -1.62
N ALA A 972 -15.51 -24.14 -0.31
CA ALA A 972 -16.84 -23.85 0.26
C ALA A 972 -17.37 -22.43 -0.03
N ASN A 973 -16.48 -21.50 -0.41
CA ASN A 973 -16.87 -20.15 -0.81
C ASN A 973 -16.87 -19.96 -2.33
N ILE A 974 -15.84 -20.41 -3.05
CA ILE A 974 -15.71 -20.11 -4.47
C ILE A 974 -16.77 -20.81 -5.33
N VAL A 975 -17.09 -22.07 -5.01
CA VAL A 975 -18.03 -22.88 -5.77
C VAL A 975 -19.45 -22.32 -5.72
N PRO A 976 -20.02 -21.92 -4.56
CA PRO A 976 -21.28 -21.18 -4.55
C PRO A 976 -21.18 -19.78 -5.17
N THR A 977 -20.03 -19.08 -5.14
CA THR A 977 -19.87 -17.81 -5.88
C THR A 977 -20.01 -18.03 -7.40
N VAL A 978 -19.25 -18.95 -7.98
CA VAL A 978 -19.37 -19.31 -9.42
C VAL A 978 -20.77 -19.80 -9.76
N GLY A 979 -21.37 -20.59 -8.86
CA GLY A 979 -22.76 -21.03 -8.99
C GLY A 979 -23.74 -19.87 -9.08
N TRP A 980 -23.61 -18.86 -8.22
CA TRP A 980 -24.44 -17.66 -8.28
C TRP A 980 -24.15 -16.79 -9.51
N CYS A 981 -22.89 -16.52 -9.86
CA CYS A 981 -22.55 -15.81 -11.09
C CYS A 981 -23.23 -16.45 -12.31
N LEU A 982 -23.11 -17.77 -12.47
CA LEU A 982 -23.74 -18.50 -13.57
C LEU A 982 -25.28 -18.42 -13.51
N ILE A 983 -25.89 -18.51 -12.33
CA ILE A 983 -27.35 -18.38 -12.17
C ILE A 983 -27.84 -16.99 -12.54
N ASP A 984 -27.23 -15.94 -12.01
CA ASP A 984 -27.68 -14.56 -12.21
C ASP A 984 -27.32 -14.00 -13.60
N ILE A 985 -26.27 -14.52 -14.25
CA ILE A 985 -26.03 -14.36 -15.70
C ILE A 985 -27.11 -15.09 -16.51
N LEU A 986 -27.31 -16.40 -16.33
CA LEU A 986 -28.20 -17.20 -17.17
C LEU A 986 -29.70 -16.87 -17.01
N THR A 987 -30.10 -16.28 -15.89
CA THR A 987 -31.46 -15.75 -15.69
C THR A 987 -31.70 -14.39 -16.37
N ARG A 988 -30.65 -13.72 -16.87
CA ARG A 988 -30.71 -12.41 -17.54
C ARG A 988 -30.18 -12.54 -18.98
N PRO A 989 -31.03 -12.87 -19.98
CA PRO A 989 -30.56 -13.20 -21.34
C PRO A 989 -29.69 -12.14 -22.03
N ALA A 990 -29.91 -10.85 -21.75
CA ALA A 990 -29.05 -9.78 -22.26
C ALA A 990 -27.63 -9.84 -21.65
N LEU A 991 -27.53 -9.93 -20.32
CA LEU A 991 -26.25 -10.09 -19.61
C LEU A 991 -25.52 -11.38 -20.05
N ALA A 992 -26.26 -12.48 -20.24
CA ALA A 992 -25.71 -13.71 -20.78
C ALA A 992 -25.13 -13.54 -22.19
N ALA A 993 -25.76 -12.73 -23.05
CA ALA A 993 -25.22 -12.43 -24.38
C ALA A 993 -23.94 -11.56 -24.29
N THR A 994 -23.97 -10.48 -23.51
CA THR A 994 -22.81 -9.57 -23.32
C THR A 994 -21.60 -10.32 -22.75
N VAL A 995 -21.77 -11.02 -21.63
CA VAL A 995 -20.68 -11.76 -20.97
C VAL A 995 -20.11 -12.86 -21.88
N ARG A 996 -20.96 -13.54 -22.67
CA ARG A 996 -20.49 -14.52 -23.68
C ARG A 996 -19.70 -13.88 -24.82
N ALA A 997 -20.06 -12.66 -25.24
CA ALA A 997 -19.33 -11.94 -26.28
C ALA A 997 -17.97 -11.46 -25.77
N GLU A 998 -17.91 -10.93 -24.55
CA GLU A 998 -16.65 -10.53 -23.91
C GLU A 998 -15.72 -11.72 -23.69
N ILE A 999 -16.20 -12.84 -23.13
CA ILE A 999 -15.39 -14.05 -22.97
C ILE A 999 -14.87 -14.54 -24.34
N ALA A 1000 -15.70 -14.52 -25.39
CA ALA A 1000 -15.27 -14.94 -26.73
C ALA A 1000 -14.19 -14.01 -27.34
N ALA A 1001 -14.26 -12.70 -27.08
CA ALA A 1001 -13.27 -11.73 -27.52
C ALA A 1001 -11.95 -11.85 -26.73
N LEU A 1002 -12.03 -12.11 -25.43
CA LEU A 1002 -10.87 -12.25 -24.54
C LEU A 1002 -10.18 -13.61 -24.63
N SER A 1003 -10.89 -14.66 -25.06
CA SER A 1003 -10.43 -16.06 -25.06
C SER A 1003 -10.76 -16.80 -26.37
N PRO A 1004 -10.28 -16.33 -27.54
CA PRO A 1004 -10.67 -16.87 -28.85
C PRO A 1004 -10.12 -18.27 -29.15
N GLU A 1005 -8.89 -18.58 -28.73
CA GLU A 1005 -8.22 -19.87 -28.99
C GLU A 1005 -8.20 -20.80 -27.77
N GLY A 1006 -8.65 -20.32 -26.61
CA GLY A 1006 -8.56 -20.98 -25.32
C GLY A 1006 -8.75 -19.97 -24.19
N ILE A 1007 -8.87 -20.46 -22.95
CA ILE A 1007 -9.04 -19.59 -21.76
C ILE A 1007 -7.76 -18.76 -21.53
N ASN A 1008 -7.82 -17.49 -21.87
CA ASN A 1008 -6.80 -16.50 -21.48
C ASN A 1008 -7.15 -15.99 -20.09
N MET A 1009 -6.53 -16.59 -19.06
CA MET A 1009 -6.77 -16.21 -17.66
C MET A 1009 -6.50 -14.72 -17.41
N GLN A 1010 -5.41 -14.19 -17.97
CA GLN A 1010 -4.99 -12.81 -17.75
C GLN A 1010 -6.03 -11.81 -18.27
N ALA A 1011 -6.47 -11.97 -19.52
CA ALA A 1011 -7.48 -11.11 -20.13
C ALA A 1011 -8.83 -11.16 -19.38
N LEU A 1012 -9.22 -12.32 -18.86
CA LEU A 1012 -10.43 -12.47 -18.04
C LEU A 1012 -10.29 -11.85 -16.64
N LEU A 1013 -9.08 -11.78 -16.07
CA LEU A 1013 -8.83 -11.18 -14.76
C LEU A 1013 -8.89 -9.66 -14.75
N VAL A 1014 -8.54 -8.99 -15.86
CA VAL A 1014 -8.57 -7.52 -15.98
C VAL A 1014 -9.89 -6.96 -16.52
N ASN A 1015 -10.72 -7.79 -17.17
CA ASN A 1015 -12.01 -7.36 -17.72
C ASN A 1015 -12.92 -6.71 -16.65
N PRO A 1016 -13.48 -5.50 -16.89
CA PRO A 1016 -14.28 -4.80 -15.89
C PRO A 1016 -15.59 -5.51 -15.52
N LEU A 1017 -16.37 -6.00 -16.48
CA LEU A 1017 -17.70 -6.56 -16.23
C LEU A 1017 -17.63 -7.87 -15.45
N LEU A 1018 -16.73 -8.79 -15.82
CA LEU A 1018 -16.46 -10.04 -15.11
C LEU A 1018 -16.01 -9.77 -13.66
N GLN A 1019 -15.14 -8.78 -13.45
CA GLN A 1019 -14.74 -8.34 -12.11
C GLN A 1019 -15.92 -7.76 -11.31
N SER A 1020 -16.77 -6.95 -11.94
CA SER A 1020 -17.95 -6.35 -11.30
C SER A 1020 -19.01 -7.39 -10.93
N ILE A 1021 -19.31 -8.35 -11.81
CA ILE A 1021 -20.21 -9.49 -11.52
C ILE A 1021 -19.69 -10.29 -10.33
N TYR A 1022 -18.40 -10.64 -10.34
CA TYR A 1022 -17.76 -11.38 -9.25
C TYR A 1022 -17.81 -10.63 -7.92
N ALA A 1023 -17.50 -9.32 -7.92
CA ALA A 1023 -17.55 -8.48 -6.74
C ALA A 1023 -18.98 -8.29 -6.21
N GLU A 1024 -19.96 -8.14 -7.10
CA GLU A 1024 -21.37 -8.04 -6.75
C GLU A 1024 -21.88 -9.34 -6.12
N GLU A 1025 -21.52 -10.51 -6.64
CA GLU A 1025 -21.89 -11.79 -6.03
C GLU A 1025 -21.23 -11.99 -4.65
N LEU A 1026 -19.96 -11.61 -4.51
CA LEU A 1026 -19.29 -11.53 -3.21
C LEU A 1026 -19.94 -10.51 -2.25
N ARG A 1027 -20.63 -9.47 -2.76
CA ARG A 1027 -21.42 -8.54 -1.95
C ARG A 1027 -22.75 -9.15 -1.53
N VAL A 1028 -23.56 -9.64 -2.48
CA VAL A 1028 -24.94 -10.06 -2.19
C VAL A 1028 -25.05 -11.43 -1.51
N ARG A 1029 -24.12 -12.36 -1.70
CA ARG A 1029 -24.23 -13.75 -1.16
C ARG A 1029 -23.38 -14.02 0.08
N ASN A 1030 -22.38 -13.20 0.39
CA ASN A 1030 -21.44 -13.45 1.47
C ASN A 1030 -22.02 -13.08 2.84
N ALA A 1031 -22.08 -14.06 3.74
CA ALA A 1031 -22.45 -13.91 5.14
C ALA A 1031 -21.36 -14.43 6.10
N ILE A 1032 -20.08 -14.17 5.80
CA ILE A 1032 -18.99 -14.45 6.75
C ILE A 1032 -19.06 -13.49 7.95
N ILE A 1033 -18.96 -14.05 9.15
CA ILE A 1033 -18.78 -13.29 10.39
C ILE A 1033 -17.29 -13.30 10.73
N ILE A 1034 -16.64 -12.15 10.54
CA ILE A 1034 -15.23 -11.94 10.88
C ILE A 1034 -15.13 -11.79 12.40
N GLN A 1035 -14.21 -12.52 13.03
CA GLN A 1035 -14.11 -12.62 14.49
C GLN A 1035 -12.71 -12.20 14.97
N ARG A 1036 -12.66 -11.41 16.06
CA ARG A 1036 -11.43 -10.87 16.68
C ARG A 1036 -11.61 -10.75 18.20
N THR A 1037 -10.56 -10.95 18.98
CA THR A 1037 -10.62 -10.95 20.45
C THR A 1037 -9.50 -10.09 21.05
N PRO A 1038 -9.78 -9.07 21.89
CA PRO A 1038 -8.74 -8.25 22.50
C PRO A 1038 -7.81 -9.06 23.41
N ILE A 1039 -6.51 -8.95 23.16
CA ILE A 1039 -5.45 -9.60 23.97
C ILE A 1039 -5.09 -8.80 25.22
N ASP A 1040 -5.54 -7.56 25.31
CA ASP A 1040 -5.32 -6.62 26.42
C ASP A 1040 -6.58 -5.78 26.71
N ASP A 1041 -6.57 -5.06 27.83
CA ASP A 1041 -7.68 -4.20 28.28
C ASP A 1041 -7.52 -2.73 27.83
N THR A 1042 -6.67 -2.41 26.86
CA THR A 1042 -6.53 -1.06 26.29
C THR A 1042 -7.36 -0.87 25.03
N PHE A 1043 -7.71 -1.95 24.32
CA PHE A 1043 -8.35 -1.86 23.00
C PHE A 1043 -9.68 -1.08 22.99
N LYS A 1044 -9.79 -0.17 22.01
CA LYS A 1044 -10.95 0.69 21.75
C LYS A 1044 -11.25 0.76 20.25
N ILE A 1045 -12.50 1.05 19.92
CA ILE A 1045 -12.91 1.52 18.59
C ILE A 1045 -13.68 2.82 18.80
N GLY A 1046 -13.08 3.95 18.40
CA GLY A 1046 -13.56 5.29 18.78
C GLY A 1046 -13.74 5.42 20.31
N PRO A 1047 -14.89 5.94 20.81
CA PRO A 1047 -15.13 6.10 22.24
C PRO A 1047 -15.48 4.77 22.97
N TRP A 1048 -15.57 3.65 22.25
CA TRP A 1048 -16.05 2.38 22.81
C TRP A 1048 -14.91 1.48 23.29
N LYS A 1049 -14.97 1.06 24.56
CA LYS A 1049 -13.97 0.13 25.14
C LYS A 1049 -14.36 -1.34 24.99
N PHE A 1050 -13.40 -2.17 24.58
CA PHE A 1050 -13.53 -3.61 24.42
C PHE A 1050 -12.57 -4.33 25.39
N PRO A 1051 -13.08 -4.92 26.49
CA PRO A 1051 -12.26 -5.65 27.46
C PRO A 1051 -11.53 -6.86 26.87
N LYS A 1052 -10.43 -7.25 27.51
CA LYS A 1052 -9.69 -8.48 27.20
C LYS A 1052 -10.63 -9.69 27.17
N GLY A 1053 -10.59 -10.46 26.09
CA GLY A 1053 -11.43 -11.66 25.92
C GLY A 1053 -12.90 -11.44 25.53
N ASP A 1054 -13.37 -10.19 25.34
CA ASP A 1054 -14.69 -9.95 24.74
C ASP A 1054 -14.63 -10.13 23.22
N LEU A 1055 -15.39 -11.10 22.68
CA LEU A 1055 -15.40 -11.39 21.25
C LEU A 1055 -16.00 -10.22 20.46
N ILE A 1056 -15.27 -9.71 19.47
CA ILE A 1056 -15.67 -8.67 18.53
C ILE A 1056 -16.02 -9.34 17.20
N ILE A 1057 -17.11 -8.90 16.56
CA ILE A 1057 -17.46 -9.33 15.20
C ILE A 1057 -17.83 -8.18 14.27
N ALA A 1058 -17.43 -8.32 13.00
CA ALA A 1058 -18.03 -7.65 11.85
C ALA A 1058 -18.68 -8.72 10.96
N SER A 1059 -19.66 -8.36 10.13
CA SER A 1059 -20.39 -9.32 9.29
C SER A 1059 -20.57 -8.76 7.88
N SER A 1060 -20.01 -9.45 6.88
CA SER A 1060 -20.06 -8.99 5.48
C SER A 1060 -21.50 -8.73 5.04
N TRP A 1061 -22.45 -9.59 5.44
CA TRP A 1061 -23.85 -9.49 5.05
C TRP A 1061 -24.50 -8.17 5.46
N GLN A 1062 -24.15 -7.62 6.62
CA GLN A 1062 -24.72 -6.37 7.13
C GLN A 1062 -24.06 -5.15 6.46
N GLU A 1063 -22.72 -5.14 6.33
CA GLU A 1063 -22.01 -4.02 5.69
C GLU A 1063 -22.29 -3.94 4.18
N ALA A 1064 -22.45 -5.08 3.51
CA ALA A 1064 -22.82 -5.21 2.10
C ALA A 1064 -24.25 -4.73 1.77
N ARG A 1065 -25.10 -4.51 2.80
CA ARG A 1065 -26.52 -4.18 2.67
C ARG A 1065 -26.87 -2.83 3.32
N ASN A 1066 -25.89 -1.94 3.41
CA ASN A 1066 -26.02 -0.63 4.01
C ASN A 1066 -26.52 0.40 2.96
N PRO A 1067 -27.81 0.78 2.93
CA PRO A 1067 -28.37 1.66 1.89
C PRO A 1067 -27.88 3.11 2.00
N GLU A 1068 -27.22 3.46 3.10
CA GLU A 1068 -26.53 4.74 3.29
C GLU A 1068 -25.02 4.65 2.94
N THR A 1069 -24.60 3.61 2.23
CA THR A 1069 -23.23 3.35 1.76
C THR A 1069 -23.23 2.98 0.29
N TRP A 1070 -24.04 1.98 -0.09
CA TRP A 1070 -24.04 1.38 -1.41
C TRP A 1070 -24.92 2.14 -2.38
N ASN A 1071 -24.43 2.32 -3.60
CA ASN A 1071 -25.20 2.96 -4.66
C ASN A 1071 -26.44 2.14 -5.01
N GLN A 1072 -27.54 2.84 -5.29
CA GLN A 1072 -28.84 2.27 -5.66
C GLN A 1072 -29.42 2.90 -6.94
N HIS A 1073 -28.65 3.76 -7.62
CA HIS A 1073 -29.02 4.38 -8.88
C HIS A 1073 -28.11 3.86 -9.98
N GLY A 1074 -28.70 3.27 -11.02
CA GLY A 1074 -28.01 2.89 -12.25
C GLY A 1074 -28.19 3.92 -13.35
N ARG A 1075 -27.64 3.59 -14.52
CA ARG A 1075 -27.79 4.37 -15.76
C ARG A 1075 -29.27 4.62 -16.09
N ASP A 1076 -29.51 5.72 -16.80
CA ASP A 1076 -30.83 6.16 -17.31
C ASP A 1076 -31.95 6.27 -16.25
N GLY A 1077 -31.61 6.25 -14.96
CA GLY A 1077 -32.54 6.35 -13.85
C GLY A 1077 -33.12 5.01 -13.35
N GLU A 1078 -32.48 3.88 -13.65
CA GLU A 1078 -32.84 2.60 -13.02
C GLU A 1078 -32.56 2.62 -11.49
N GLU A 1079 -33.45 2.05 -10.67
CA GLU A 1079 -33.24 1.89 -9.23
C GLU A 1079 -32.90 0.43 -8.87
N HIS A 1080 -31.67 0.19 -8.40
CA HIS A 1080 -31.12 -1.13 -8.08
C HIS A 1080 -30.91 -1.32 -6.58
N SER A 1081 -31.83 -2.02 -5.91
CA SER A 1081 -31.82 -2.20 -4.45
C SER A 1081 -30.50 -2.80 -3.93
N VAL A 1082 -30.09 -2.46 -2.70
CA VAL A 1082 -28.95 -3.13 -2.03
C VAL A 1082 -29.17 -4.62 -1.76
N GLU A 1083 -30.40 -5.13 -1.84
CA GLU A 1083 -30.70 -6.57 -1.75
C GLU A 1083 -30.61 -7.30 -3.10
N GLU A 1084 -30.51 -6.56 -4.20
CA GLU A 1084 -30.51 -7.08 -5.58
C GLU A 1084 -29.09 -7.22 -6.15
N PHE A 1085 -28.90 -8.20 -7.05
CA PHE A 1085 -27.70 -8.33 -7.87
C PHE A 1085 -27.80 -7.37 -9.08
N TRP A 1086 -26.87 -6.42 -9.16
CA TRP A 1086 -26.66 -5.53 -10.30
C TRP A 1086 -25.24 -5.70 -10.83
N ALA A 1087 -25.10 -6.29 -12.03
CA ALA A 1087 -23.83 -6.69 -12.61
C ALA A 1087 -22.82 -5.55 -12.78
N GLU A 1088 -23.30 -4.31 -12.93
CA GLU A 1088 -22.48 -3.12 -13.17
C GLU A 1088 -22.24 -2.30 -11.90
N ARG A 1089 -22.66 -2.75 -10.71
CA ARG A 1089 -22.58 -1.94 -9.47
C ARG A 1089 -21.15 -1.50 -9.13
N PHE A 1090 -20.12 -2.25 -9.52
CA PHE A 1090 -18.72 -1.88 -9.30
C PHE A 1090 -18.07 -1.14 -10.49
N LEU A 1091 -18.84 -0.83 -11.54
CA LEU A 1091 -18.37 -0.11 -12.72
C LEU A 1091 -18.59 1.40 -12.56
N VAL A 1092 -17.52 2.16 -12.78
CA VAL A 1092 -17.54 3.62 -12.92
C VAL A 1092 -17.41 3.95 -14.40
N TYR A 1093 -18.30 4.79 -14.90
CA TYR A 1093 -18.34 5.27 -16.28
C TYR A 1093 -18.07 6.77 -16.33
N LYS A 1094 -17.46 7.24 -17.42
CA LYS A 1094 -17.03 8.63 -17.60
C LYS A 1094 -18.18 9.62 -17.85
N ASP A 1095 -19.27 9.12 -18.43
CA ASP A 1095 -20.51 9.83 -18.73
C ASP A 1095 -21.54 9.79 -17.58
N ASP A 1096 -21.25 9.09 -16.48
CA ASP A 1096 -22.14 8.98 -15.31
C ASP A 1096 -21.35 9.15 -13.99
N PRO A 1097 -21.21 10.37 -13.45
CA PRO A 1097 -20.52 10.63 -12.18
C PRO A 1097 -21.29 10.11 -10.94
N LEU A 1098 -22.50 9.59 -11.10
CA LEU A 1098 -23.24 8.88 -10.03
C LEU A 1098 -22.98 7.36 -10.05
N SER A 1099 -22.25 6.84 -11.03
CA SER A 1099 -21.94 5.41 -11.16
C SER A 1099 -20.88 4.88 -10.18
N GLY A 1100 -20.75 3.56 -10.12
CA GLY A 1100 -19.87 2.85 -9.18
C GLY A 1100 -20.55 2.48 -7.85
N PRO A 1101 -19.83 1.79 -6.95
CA PRO A 1101 -20.46 1.02 -5.88
C PRO A 1101 -20.87 1.84 -4.65
N ARG A 1102 -20.33 3.05 -4.50
CA ARG A 1102 -20.61 3.96 -3.37
C ARG A 1102 -21.70 4.95 -3.75
N LEU A 1103 -22.67 5.14 -2.85
CA LEU A 1103 -23.70 6.17 -2.99
C LEU A 1103 -23.05 7.56 -2.95
N VAL A 1104 -23.14 8.28 -4.07
CA VAL A 1104 -22.75 9.69 -4.20
C VAL A 1104 -23.94 10.58 -3.85
N ASP A 1105 -23.66 11.75 -3.28
CA ASP A 1105 -24.67 12.78 -2.97
C ASP A 1105 -24.75 13.78 -4.14
N PRO A 1106 -25.85 13.82 -4.92
CA PRO A 1106 -25.96 14.72 -6.08
C PRO A 1106 -25.92 16.21 -5.71
N ALA A 1107 -26.12 16.58 -4.44
CA ALA A 1107 -25.95 17.95 -3.99
C ALA A 1107 -24.46 18.36 -3.89
N LYS A 1108 -23.53 17.40 -3.85
CA LYS A 1108 -22.08 17.64 -3.79
C LYS A 1108 -21.41 17.68 -5.15
N LEU A 1109 -22.02 17.09 -6.19
CA LEU A 1109 -21.58 17.18 -7.59
C LEU A 1109 -21.88 18.54 -8.24
N LYS A 1110 -21.82 19.64 -7.47
CA LYS A 1110 -22.15 21.00 -7.95
C LYS A 1110 -20.92 21.87 -8.23
N GLY A 1111 -19.85 21.23 -8.74
CA GLY A 1111 -18.87 21.87 -9.63
C GLY A 1111 -19.33 21.65 -11.07
N GLY A 1112 -19.37 22.70 -11.89
CA GLY A 1112 -20.16 22.71 -13.14
C GLY A 1112 -19.61 21.92 -14.33
N GLU A 1113 -18.36 21.45 -14.29
CA GLU A 1113 -17.65 21.03 -15.51
C GLU A 1113 -17.92 19.59 -15.98
N GLU A 1114 -18.15 18.63 -15.08
CA GLU A 1114 -18.28 17.21 -15.47
C GLU A 1114 -19.52 16.97 -16.37
N ALA A 1115 -20.60 17.72 -16.15
CA ALA A 1115 -21.87 17.53 -16.85
C ALA A 1115 -21.87 18.01 -18.31
N GLU A 1116 -20.99 18.94 -18.70
CA GLU A 1116 -20.92 19.44 -20.09
C GLU A 1116 -19.91 18.68 -20.96
N LYS A 1117 -18.85 18.08 -20.36
CA LYS A 1117 -17.84 17.29 -21.10
C LYS A 1117 -18.36 15.93 -21.61
N ALA A 1118 -19.53 15.46 -21.17
CA ALA A 1118 -20.08 14.14 -21.49
C ALA A 1118 -20.68 13.97 -22.91
N GLN A 1119 -20.81 15.04 -23.73
CA GLN A 1119 -21.60 15.00 -24.98
C GLN A 1119 -20.82 14.90 -26.30
N SER A 1120 -19.49 14.76 -26.30
CA SER A 1120 -18.69 14.88 -27.55
C SER A 1120 -17.47 13.95 -27.69
N GLY A 1121 -17.47 12.77 -27.09
CA GLY A 1121 -16.40 11.77 -27.23
C GLY A 1121 -16.92 10.36 -27.50
N GLU A 1122 -16.08 9.47 -28.03
CA GLU A 1122 -16.36 8.04 -28.06
C GLU A 1122 -16.38 7.46 -26.63
N ALA A 1123 -17.20 6.44 -26.40
CA ALA A 1123 -17.40 5.90 -25.05
C ALA A 1123 -16.19 5.08 -24.58
N GLU A 1124 -15.37 5.66 -23.70
CA GLU A 1124 -14.34 4.94 -22.97
C GLU A 1124 -14.94 3.77 -22.15
N PRO A 1125 -14.27 2.61 -22.09
CA PRO A 1125 -14.79 1.46 -21.36
C PRO A 1125 -14.85 1.72 -19.85
N PRO A 1126 -15.86 1.17 -19.14
CA PRO A 1126 -16.01 1.36 -17.70
C PRO A 1126 -14.81 0.83 -16.89
N LYS A 1127 -14.48 1.50 -15.80
CA LYS A 1127 -13.43 1.08 -14.86
C LYS A 1127 -14.05 0.37 -13.65
N PHE A 1128 -13.48 -0.78 -13.26
CA PHE A 1128 -13.89 -1.51 -12.06
C PHE A 1128 -13.27 -0.86 -10.80
N ALA A 1129 -14.08 -0.47 -9.82
CA ALA A 1129 -13.71 0.44 -8.73
C ALA A 1129 -14.14 -0.03 -7.32
N PRO A 1130 -13.58 -1.15 -6.79
CA PRO A 1130 -13.93 -1.69 -5.48
C PRO A 1130 -13.40 -0.89 -4.28
N GLU A 1131 -12.33 -0.12 -4.45
CA GLU A 1131 -11.69 0.72 -3.42
C GLU A 1131 -12.63 1.81 -2.88
N LYS A 1132 -13.53 2.37 -3.72
CA LYS A 1132 -14.58 3.31 -3.30
C LYS A 1132 -15.46 2.80 -2.13
N VAL A 1133 -15.53 1.49 -1.88
CA VAL A 1133 -16.30 0.85 -0.79
C VAL A 1133 -15.45 0.07 0.22
N ALA A 1134 -14.15 0.40 0.34
CA ALA A 1134 -13.26 -0.18 1.35
C ALA A 1134 -13.83 -0.09 2.78
N GLY A 1135 -13.69 -1.17 3.56
CA GLY A 1135 -14.27 -1.27 4.91
C GLY A 1135 -15.80 -1.50 4.97
N GLN A 1136 -16.45 -1.63 3.81
CA GLN A 1136 -17.85 -2.07 3.67
C GLN A 1136 -17.94 -3.29 2.76
N PHE A 1137 -17.16 -3.30 1.67
CA PHE A 1137 -16.84 -4.52 0.93
C PHE A 1137 -15.71 -5.27 1.64
N ILE A 1138 -16.07 -6.33 2.39
CA ILE A 1138 -15.14 -7.09 3.25
C ILE A 1138 -15.23 -8.63 3.05
N PRO A 1139 -15.40 -9.16 1.82
CA PRO A 1139 -15.69 -10.59 1.61
C PRO A 1139 -14.54 -11.53 2.03
N TYR A 1140 -13.30 -11.03 2.06
CA TYR A 1140 -12.08 -11.75 2.44
C TYR A 1140 -11.54 -11.38 3.84
N GLY A 1141 -12.33 -10.66 4.64
CA GLY A 1141 -11.84 -10.04 5.87
C GLY A 1141 -11.14 -8.71 5.60
N GLY A 1142 -10.04 -8.45 6.32
CA GLY A 1142 -9.26 -7.21 6.21
C GLY A 1142 -8.16 -7.10 7.28
N GLY A 1143 -7.24 -6.16 7.06
CA GLY A 1143 -6.02 -5.97 7.84
C GLY A 1143 -5.00 -7.10 7.65
N GLU A 1144 -4.06 -7.22 8.58
CA GLU A 1144 -2.99 -8.24 8.64
C GLU A 1144 -3.49 -9.69 8.49
N ASN A 1145 -4.77 -9.94 8.76
CA ASN A 1145 -5.44 -11.23 8.68
C ASN A 1145 -6.52 -11.26 7.58
N ILE A 1146 -6.25 -10.63 6.43
CA ILE A 1146 -7.01 -10.78 5.17
C ILE A 1146 -6.67 -12.12 4.50
N CYS A 1147 -7.62 -12.74 3.78
CA CYS A 1147 -7.37 -14.02 3.13
C CYS A 1147 -6.29 -13.92 2.02
N PRO A 1148 -5.21 -14.72 2.06
CA PRO A 1148 -4.27 -14.83 0.94
C PRO A 1148 -4.91 -15.45 -0.30
N GLY A 1149 -5.76 -16.47 -0.13
CA GLY A 1149 -6.44 -17.18 -1.22
C GLY A 1149 -7.43 -16.35 -2.03
N ARG A 1150 -7.60 -15.04 -1.75
CA ARG A 1150 -8.38 -14.10 -2.56
C ARG A 1150 -7.91 -14.04 -4.02
N PHE A 1151 -6.60 -14.19 -4.26
CA PHE A 1151 -6.03 -14.16 -5.61
C PHE A 1151 -6.45 -15.40 -6.40
N TYR A 1152 -6.15 -16.60 -5.88
CA TYR A 1152 -6.54 -17.87 -6.49
C TYR A 1152 -8.06 -17.99 -6.69
N ALA A 1153 -8.85 -17.61 -5.68
CA ALA A 1153 -10.31 -17.61 -5.78
C ALA A 1153 -10.86 -16.65 -6.87
N LYS A 1154 -10.12 -15.59 -7.25
CA LYS A 1154 -10.51 -14.76 -8.41
C LYS A 1154 -10.27 -15.52 -9.72
N GLN A 1155 -9.15 -16.25 -9.83
CA GLN A 1155 -8.83 -17.05 -11.01
C GLN A 1155 -9.82 -18.20 -11.21
N GLU A 1156 -10.12 -18.95 -10.16
CA GLU A 1156 -11.15 -20.00 -10.15
C GLU A 1156 -12.54 -19.46 -10.57
N ALA A 1157 -12.88 -18.22 -10.16
CA ALA A 1157 -14.12 -17.59 -10.58
C ALA A 1157 -14.16 -17.33 -12.09
N MET A 1158 -13.13 -16.67 -12.62
CA MET A 1158 -13.09 -16.27 -14.03
C MET A 1158 -13.05 -17.50 -14.95
N ALA A 1159 -12.19 -18.48 -14.67
CA ALA A 1159 -12.14 -19.72 -15.44
C ALA A 1159 -13.42 -20.55 -15.30
N GLY A 1160 -14.00 -20.65 -14.10
CA GLY A 1160 -15.25 -21.38 -13.87
C GLY A 1160 -16.41 -20.79 -14.69
N MET A 1161 -16.60 -19.46 -14.64
CA MET A 1161 -17.59 -18.76 -15.47
C MET A 1161 -17.32 -18.94 -16.97
N ALA A 1162 -16.09 -18.69 -17.41
CA ALA A 1162 -15.73 -18.72 -18.82
C ALA A 1162 -15.88 -20.12 -19.44
N LEU A 1163 -15.39 -21.17 -18.77
CA LEU A 1163 -15.49 -22.54 -19.27
C LEU A 1163 -16.93 -23.02 -19.42
N PHE A 1164 -17.81 -22.71 -18.45
CA PHE A 1164 -19.24 -23.05 -18.56
C PHE A 1164 -19.94 -22.30 -19.71
N LEU A 1165 -19.72 -20.98 -19.83
CA LEU A 1165 -20.43 -20.13 -20.81
C LEU A 1165 -19.91 -20.28 -22.26
N SER A 1166 -18.65 -20.69 -22.43
CA SER A 1166 -18.04 -20.98 -23.74
C SER A 1166 -18.26 -22.42 -24.20
N LYS A 1167 -18.20 -23.44 -23.33
CA LYS A 1167 -18.43 -24.84 -23.76
C LYS A 1167 -19.92 -25.17 -24.00
N PHE A 1168 -20.86 -24.52 -23.31
CA PHE A 1168 -22.27 -24.95 -23.27
C PHE A 1168 -23.30 -23.85 -23.52
N ASP A 1169 -24.37 -24.22 -24.24
CA ASP A 1169 -25.67 -23.57 -24.08
C ASP A 1169 -26.38 -24.21 -22.89
N ILE A 1170 -26.94 -23.35 -22.03
CA ILE A 1170 -27.50 -23.72 -20.73
C ILE A 1170 -28.84 -22.98 -20.59
N GLU A 1171 -29.91 -23.71 -20.35
CA GLU A 1171 -31.23 -23.15 -20.03
C GLU A 1171 -31.69 -23.65 -18.66
N LEU A 1172 -31.95 -22.72 -17.73
CA LEU A 1172 -32.45 -23.06 -16.40
C LEU A 1172 -33.97 -23.31 -16.45
N GLN A 1173 -34.39 -24.52 -16.08
CA GLN A 1173 -35.80 -24.94 -16.06
C GLN A 1173 -36.48 -24.46 -14.76
N LEU A 1174 -36.60 -23.14 -14.60
CA LEU A 1174 -37.26 -22.51 -13.46
C LEU A 1174 -38.79 -22.45 -13.65
N GLU A 1175 -39.53 -22.56 -12.56
CA GLU A 1175 -40.97 -22.29 -12.55
C GLU A 1175 -41.20 -20.77 -12.74
N PRO A 1176 -42.20 -20.33 -13.53
CA PRO A 1176 -42.44 -18.91 -13.76
C PRO A 1176 -42.62 -18.11 -12.46
N GLY A 1177 -41.76 -17.13 -12.23
CA GLY A 1177 -41.74 -16.32 -11.02
C GLY A 1177 -41.00 -16.92 -9.81
N ARG A 1178 -40.33 -18.08 -9.94
CA ARG A 1178 -39.48 -18.65 -8.88
C ARG A 1178 -38.20 -17.83 -8.70
N VAL A 1179 -38.20 -16.94 -7.71
CA VAL A 1179 -36.98 -16.32 -7.17
C VAL A 1179 -36.13 -17.38 -6.47
N LEU A 1180 -34.82 -17.40 -6.73
CA LEU A 1180 -33.87 -18.30 -6.08
C LEU A 1180 -33.32 -17.67 -4.79
N GLU A 1181 -33.52 -18.33 -3.65
CA GLU A 1181 -33.03 -17.86 -2.35
C GLU A 1181 -31.68 -18.50 -1.97
N PRO A 1182 -30.77 -17.75 -1.31
CA PRO A 1182 -29.64 -18.33 -0.57
C PRO A 1182 -30.07 -19.24 0.58
N ASN A 1183 -29.30 -20.31 0.80
CA ASN A 1183 -29.51 -21.26 1.88
C ASN A 1183 -29.08 -20.68 3.24
N LYS A 1184 -29.95 -19.86 3.86
CA LYS A 1184 -29.73 -19.18 5.14
C LYS A 1184 -29.35 -20.07 6.34
N LYS A 1185 -29.33 -21.41 6.18
CA LYS A 1185 -28.72 -22.34 7.16
C LYS A 1185 -27.18 -22.21 7.25
N GLN A 1186 -26.52 -21.76 6.18
CA GLN A 1186 -25.08 -21.48 6.12
C GLN A 1186 -24.73 -20.04 6.58
N PHE A 1187 -25.72 -19.24 7.04
CA PHE A 1187 -25.47 -17.87 7.51
C PHE A 1187 -24.47 -17.82 8.67
N GLY A 1188 -23.41 -17.03 8.50
CA GLY A 1188 -22.29 -16.89 9.43
C GLY A 1188 -20.98 -17.51 8.93
N PHE A 1189 -21.04 -18.39 7.91
CA PHE A 1189 -19.92 -19.26 7.53
C PHE A 1189 -19.29 -18.95 6.16
N GLY A 1190 -19.81 -17.96 5.42
CA GLY A 1190 -19.30 -17.61 4.10
C GLY A 1190 -20.41 -17.35 3.08
N ILE A 1191 -20.13 -17.70 1.82
CA ILE A 1191 -21.06 -17.58 0.69
C ILE A 1191 -22.18 -18.62 0.83
N MET A 1192 -23.44 -18.17 0.82
CA MET A 1192 -24.59 -19.07 0.94
C MET A 1192 -25.09 -19.53 -0.44
N GLY A 1193 -24.83 -20.79 -0.81
CA GLY A 1193 -25.31 -21.38 -2.07
C GLY A 1193 -26.85 -21.42 -2.22
N PRO A 1194 -27.38 -21.65 -3.43
CA PRO A 1194 -28.82 -21.66 -3.70
C PRO A 1194 -29.57 -22.77 -2.97
N LYS A 1195 -30.83 -22.48 -2.63
CA LYS A 1195 -31.71 -23.35 -1.85
C LYS A 1195 -32.34 -24.46 -2.70
N GLY A 1196 -31.63 -25.59 -2.76
CA GLY A 1196 -32.11 -26.84 -3.37
C GLY A 1196 -31.93 -26.88 -4.88
N ALA A 1197 -32.21 -28.05 -5.47
CA ALA A 1197 -31.87 -28.36 -6.85
C ALA A 1197 -32.43 -27.33 -7.87
N ILE A 1198 -31.60 -27.04 -8.86
CA ILE A 1198 -31.93 -26.19 -10.01
C ILE A 1198 -31.88 -27.08 -11.25
N LYS A 1199 -33.04 -27.43 -11.80
CA LYS A 1199 -33.08 -28.14 -13.09
C LYS A 1199 -32.57 -27.24 -14.19
N ALA A 1200 -31.84 -27.81 -15.15
CA ALA A 1200 -31.47 -27.16 -16.38
C ALA A 1200 -31.54 -28.16 -17.54
N ARG A 1201 -31.37 -27.66 -18.77
CA ARG A 1201 -30.87 -28.47 -19.89
C ARG A 1201 -29.59 -27.83 -20.43
N MET A 1202 -28.68 -28.65 -20.92
CA MET A 1202 -27.38 -28.23 -21.45
C MET A 1202 -27.09 -28.93 -22.77
N ARG A 1203 -26.40 -28.26 -23.68
CA ARG A 1203 -25.81 -28.84 -24.91
C ARG A 1203 -24.47 -28.20 -25.20
N ARG A 1204 -23.62 -28.86 -25.99
CA ARG A 1204 -22.41 -28.22 -26.54
C ARG A 1204 -22.77 -27.01 -27.39
N ARG A 1205 -22.03 -25.90 -27.24
CA ARG A 1205 -22.07 -24.82 -28.23
C ARG A 1205 -21.44 -25.32 -29.52
N LYS A 1206 -22.00 -24.89 -30.64
CA LYS A 1206 -21.34 -25.01 -31.95
C LYS A 1206 -20.30 -23.89 -32.03
N VAL A 1207 -19.09 -24.24 -32.42
CA VAL A 1207 -18.15 -23.26 -32.99
C VAL A 1207 -18.68 -22.97 -34.40
N GLU A 1208 -18.86 -21.69 -34.71
CA GLU A 1208 -19.26 -21.20 -36.04
C GLU A 1208 -18.04 -20.63 -36.77
#